data_AF-A0A7X9IDN0-F1
#
_entry.id   AF-A0A7X9IDN0-F1
#
_cell.length_a   1.000
_cell.length_b   1.000
_cell.length_c   1.000
_cell.angle_alpha   90.00
_cell.angle_beta   90.00
_cell.angle_gamma   90.00
#
_symmetry.space_group_name_H-M   'P 1'
#
loop_
_entity.id
_entity.type
_entity.pdbx_description
1 polymer ?
#
loop_
_entity_poly.entity_id
_entity_poly.type
_entity_poly.pdbx_seq_one_letter_code
_entity_poly.pdbx_strand_id
1 'polypeptide(L)'
;MSKIPISGTPVRILAGMTLLCAVAALAAGNIHAQASPPTDHAEKPWKDYPRGVEVTRWPEQSPIRPITYAEWKAKQPAVEPFRTILVEKRVPDIRLKSDGDVGIIINAVLYSQIQAALGQYLSDLAVDGYTPAVYTVSGGTAPELRSFLRDLHEDGMDGAVLIGDLPTAWFETVCWDPPEDEQFPCDLYYMDLDGTWTDNDSDGLYDLHRDEINPEIWFGRLTASPLTMTGKTEAELLQHYFFKNHLYRTGSLPVNDQALVYVDDDWSEGSWWESEIVGAVYPDRLLVADDTVTVAADYAARLTQYYELIEIWVHSDPMTHHFKIPPGVWHTTLGVGEMVSIDPPGVFYNLFACSNARYVEDNYMAGWYIFHPSGGLAAVGSTKTGSMLFFDYFMNPIASGRTYGEAFLDWVAFITSDGVEDWEKCWFYGMSFCGDPTLLPHLSSCPRIIAHGETDTEYGDGDGFYEPGETVAFTVTVTNNGAKPARDVSVTLSTDDGSLVISQREIIFGDIAKGVTMTNTSSPFLVTIPTEYTGRTDSFFLDLRWNDGAGKDQVAFTLPIGNIPILLVDDDNGGNREKFYTEYLDKQRIPCTHWVCPPVPTTSDLQKYDIVIWYTGDYRAEPLDASKIDAIKGYLDGGGQMLLTGQAIAAQLSTLDPTFLSDYLKAQYLSTKNIPILPSLPGATLFLPEDTAVIAGYGGAGNQSKEDQITATGGGIPELQ
;
A
#
# COMPACT_ATOMS: atom_id res chain seq x y z
N MET A 1 32.63 4.63 35.09
CA MET A 1 32.33 3.79 36.29
C MET A 1 33.34 2.65 36.34
N SER A 2 33.64 2.16 37.54
CA SER A 2 34.69 1.17 37.84
C SER A 2 34.55 -0.14 37.07
N LYS A 3 35.67 -0.64 36.51
CA LYS A 3 35.81 -2.00 35.95
C LYS A 3 35.39 -3.05 36.99
N ILE A 4 34.33 -3.79 36.67
CA ILE A 4 33.96 -5.02 37.38
C ILE A 4 34.84 -6.14 36.80
N PRO A 5 35.57 -6.92 37.62
CA PRO A 5 36.36 -8.03 37.12
C PRO A 5 35.42 -9.17 36.70
N ILE A 6 35.47 -9.54 35.42
CA ILE A 6 34.74 -10.69 34.88
C ILE A 6 35.55 -11.94 35.20
N SER A 7 35.16 -12.66 36.24
CA SER A 7 35.47 -14.08 36.39
C SER A 7 34.19 -14.80 36.81
N GLY A 8 33.59 -15.51 35.86
CA GLY A 8 32.49 -16.46 36.09
C GLY A 8 31.16 -15.82 36.50
N THR A 9 30.40 -15.33 35.52
CA THR A 9 28.96 -15.10 35.70
C THR A 9 28.21 -16.29 35.11
N PRO A 10 27.24 -16.90 35.81
CA PRO A 10 26.55 -18.10 35.34
C PRO A 10 25.57 -17.80 34.20
N VAL A 11 25.43 -18.75 33.27
CA VAL A 11 24.28 -18.82 32.35
C VAL A 11 22.99 -18.87 33.17
N ARG A 12 22.05 -17.98 32.87
CA ARG A 12 20.72 -17.92 33.51
C ARG A 12 19.72 -18.61 32.60
N ILE A 13 18.97 -19.56 33.16
CA ILE A 13 17.93 -20.28 32.42
C ILE A 13 16.57 -19.84 32.96
N LEU A 14 15.73 -19.35 32.06
CA LEU A 14 14.32 -19.06 32.29
C LEU A 14 13.46 -20.15 31.65
N ALA A 15 12.72 -20.89 32.48
CA ALA A 15 11.68 -21.80 32.01
C ALA A 15 10.32 -21.09 32.14
N GLY A 16 9.86 -20.52 31.03
CA GLY A 16 8.54 -19.90 30.89
C GLY A 16 8.50 -18.42 31.30
N MET A 17 7.96 -17.57 30.42
CA MET A 17 7.68 -16.17 30.73
C MET A 17 6.18 -15.99 31.01
N THR A 18 5.87 -15.45 32.19
CA THR A 18 4.64 -14.70 32.45
C THR A 18 5.07 -13.29 32.85
N LEU A 19 4.91 -12.29 31.96
CA LEU A 19 5.17 -10.89 32.30
C LEU A 19 3.93 -10.28 32.97
N LEU A 20 4.06 -9.80 34.20
CA LEU A 20 2.98 -9.14 34.94
C LEU A 20 2.64 -7.78 34.30
N CYS A 21 1.39 -7.57 33.90
CA CYS A 21 0.81 -6.24 33.66
C CYS A 21 -0.56 -6.16 34.34
N ALA A 22 -0.66 -5.35 35.39
CA ALA A 22 -1.93 -4.85 35.88
C ALA A 22 -1.73 -3.41 36.38
N VAL A 23 -2.34 -2.44 35.70
CA VAL A 23 -3.37 -1.52 36.21
C VAL A 23 -3.67 -0.44 35.15
N ALA A 24 -4.96 -0.43 34.76
CA ALA A 24 -5.80 0.70 34.35
C ALA A 24 -5.33 1.70 33.27
N ALA A 25 -6.06 1.65 32.14
CA ALA A 25 -6.71 2.77 31.46
C ALA A 25 -6.20 4.19 31.80
N LEU A 26 -5.51 4.80 30.82
CA LEU A 26 -5.54 6.21 30.40
C LEU A 26 -4.16 6.57 29.81
N ALA A 27 -4.02 6.41 28.49
CA ALA A 27 -3.14 7.22 27.62
C ALA A 27 -3.02 6.56 26.23
N ALA A 28 -4.11 6.55 25.46
CA ALA A 28 -3.99 6.57 24.00
C ALA A 28 -3.82 8.05 23.63
N GLY A 29 -2.60 8.45 23.31
CA GLY A 29 -2.25 9.83 23.00
C GLY A 29 -0.97 9.88 22.17
N ASN A 30 -1.18 9.85 20.85
CA ASN A 30 -0.37 10.40 19.76
C ASN A 30 1.13 10.11 19.70
N ILE A 31 1.52 9.34 18.67
CA ILE A 31 2.66 9.68 17.79
C ILE A 31 2.47 9.01 16.41
N HIS A 32 1.59 9.59 15.60
CA HIS A 32 1.84 9.78 14.17
C HIS A 32 1.61 11.26 13.92
N ALA A 33 2.65 11.97 13.51
CA ALA A 33 2.48 13.29 12.92
C ALA A 33 1.93 13.09 11.49
N GLN A 34 0.67 12.62 11.40
CA GLN A 34 -0.18 13.08 10.32
C GLN A 34 -0.30 14.59 10.51
N ALA A 35 -0.07 15.36 9.46
CA ALA A 35 -0.49 16.75 9.46
C ALA A 35 -1.98 16.76 9.81
N SER A 36 -2.33 17.14 11.03
CA SER A 36 -3.73 17.33 11.39
C SER A 36 -4.30 18.38 10.45
N PRO A 37 -5.41 18.10 9.73
CA PRO A 37 -6.12 19.15 9.05
C PRO A 37 -6.52 20.19 10.11
N PRO A 38 -6.53 21.49 9.80
CA PRO A 38 -6.95 22.51 10.75
C PRO A 38 -8.36 22.17 11.25
N THR A 39 -8.50 21.92 12.56
CA THR A 39 -9.77 21.65 13.26
C THR A 39 -10.64 22.90 13.42
N ASP A 40 -10.54 23.81 12.47
CA ASP A 40 -11.46 24.91 12.27
C ASP A 40 -12.10 24.59 10.93
N HIS A 41 -13.19 23.81 10.93
CA HIS A 41 -13.94 23.51 9.71
C HIS A 41 -14.55 24.82 9.22
N ALA A 42 -13.75 25.62 8.53
CA ALA A 42 -14.27 26.58 7.58
C ALA A 42 -15.06 25.75 6.57
N GLU A 43 -16.39 25.90 6.60
CA GLU A 43 -17.28 25.30 5.59
C GLU A 43 -16.65 25.50 4.20
N LYS A 44 -16.63 24.45 3.36
CA LYS A 44 -16.19 24.56 1.97
C LYS A 44 -16.84 25.82 1.36
N PRO A 45 -16.07 26.84 0.93
CA PRO A 45 -16.64 28.13 0.53
C PRO A 45 -17.49 28.07 -0.76
N TRP A 46 -17.63 26.88 -1.35
CA TRP A 46 -18.25 26.61 -2.65
C TRP A 46 -19.46 25.67 -2.58
N LYS A 47 -20.08 25.45 -1.41
CA LYS A 47 -21.26 24.56 -1.26
C LYS A 47 -22.44 24.90 -2.17
N ASP A 48 -22.54 26.15 -2.64
CA ASP A 48 -23.56 26.58 -3.60
C ASP A 48 -23.17 26.37 -5.08
N TYR A 49 -21.90 26.05 -5.38
CA TYR A 49 -21.36 25.85 -6.74
C TYR A 49 -22.16 24.87 -7.62
N PRO A 50 -22.65 23.72 -7.12
CA PRO A 50 -23.36 22.75 -7.96
C PRO A 50 -24.72 23.26 -8.45
N ARG A 51 -25.33 24.26 -7.78
CA ARG A 51 -26.69 24.73 -8.11
C ARG A 51 -26.79 25.40 -9.49
N GLY A 52 -25.66 25.74 -10.10
CA GLY A 52 -25.59 26.34 -11.44
C GLY A 52 -25.05 25.41 -12.52
N VAL A 53 -24.64 24.18 -12.18
CA VAL A 53 -24.05 23.24 -13.15
C VAL A 53 -25.15 22.32 -13.68
N GLU A 54 -25.30 22.26 -15.00
CA GLU A 54 -26.25 21.35 -15.63
C GLU A 54 -25.90 19.90 -15.31
N VAL A 55 -26.87 19.13 -14.84
CA VAL A 55 -26.69 17.72 -14.47
C VAL A 55 -26.67 16.87 -15.73
N THR A 56 -25.63 16.04 -15.87
CA THR A 56 -25.55 15.04 -16.94
C THR A 56 -26.74 14.07 -16.83
N ARG A 57 -27.40 13.82 -17.95
CA ARG A 57 -28.63 12.99 -18.05
C ARG A 57 -28.77 12.41 -19.46
N TRP A 58 -29.42 11.27 -19.62
CA TRP A 58 -29.81 10.77 -20.95
C TRP A 58 -31.18 11.34 -21.37
N PRO A 59 -31.48 11.40 -22.68
CA PRO A 59 -32.82 11.75 -23.15
C PRO A 59 -33.88 10.78 -22.61
N GLU A 60 -35.06 11.26 -22.20
CA GLU A 60 -36.17 10.40 -21.75
C GLU A 60 -36.54 9.32 -22.78
N GLN A 61 -36.36 9.64 -24.07
CA GLN A 61 -36.64 8.74 -25.18
C GLN A 61 -35.49 7.76 -25.50
N SER A 62 -34.38 7.80 -24.76
CA SER A 62 -33.29 6.83 -24.95
C SER A 62 -33.82 5.42 -24.71
N PRO A 63 -33.57 4.47 -25.63
CA PRO A 63 -33.94 3.07 -25.43
C PRO A 63 -33.02 2.37 -24.43
N ILE A 64 -31.89 2.98 -24.08
CA ILE A 64 -30.90 2.44 -23.13
C ILE A 64 -31.15 3.11 -21.79
N ARG A 65 -31.36 2.28 -20.76
CA ARG A 65 -31.52 2.71 -19.38
C ARG A 65 -30.58 1.90 -18.50
N PRO A 66 -30.00 2.49 -17.44
CA PRO A 66 -29.26 1.73 -16.46
C PRO A 66 -30.11 0.58 -15.90
N ILE A 67 -29.57 -0.63 -15.87
CA ILE A 67 -30.20 -1.79 -15.22
C ILE A 67 -30.33 -1.54 -13.73
N THR A 68 -31.41 -2.06 -13.18
CA THR A 68 -31.68 -2.08 -11.75
C THR A 68 -30.79 -3.09 -11.02
N TYR A 69 -30.65 -2.94 -9.70
CA TYR A 69 -29.99 -3.95 -8.86
C TYR A 69 -30.66 -5.31 -9.00
N ALA A 70 -31.99 -5.36 -9.04
CA ALA A 70 -32.75 -6.59 -9.21
C ALA A 70 -32.41 -7.31 -10.54
N GLU A 71 -32.32 -6.58 -11.65
CA GLU A 71 -31.93 -7.12 -12.96
C GLU A 71 -30.48 -7.62 -12.96
N TRP A 72 -29.56 -6.85 -12.37
CA TRP A 72 -28.17 -7.28 -12.21
C TRP A 72 -28.05 -8.54 -11.34
N LYS A 73 -28.72 -8.54 -10.19
CA LYS A 73 -28.71 -9.64 -9.21
C LYS A 73 -29.26 -10.94 -9.80
N ALA A 74 -30.28 -10.84 -10.66
CA ALA A 74 -30.84 -11.98 -11.37
C ALA A 74 -29.86 -12.64 -12.37
N LYS A 75 -28.85 -11.90 -12.84
CA LYS A 75 -27.78 -12.43 -13.71
C LYS A 75 -26.61 -13.03 -12.91
N GLN A 76 -26.53 -12.78 -11.60
CA GLN A 76 -25.40 -13.23 -10.78
C GLN A 76 -25.48 -14.73 -10.45
N PRO A 77 -24.34 -15.44 -10.42
CA PRO A 77 -24.30 -16.82 -9.93
C PRO A 77 -24.65 -16.88 -8.44
N ALA A 78 -24.94 -18.08 -7.94
CA ALA A 78 -25.07 -18.31 -6.51
C ALA A 78 -23.76 -17.91 -5.79
N VAL A 79 -23.90 -17.28 -4.63
CA VAL A 79 -22.74 -16.87 -3.81
C VAL A 79 -22.06 -18.13 -3.27
N GLU A 80 -20.87 -18.41 -3.79
CA GLU A 80 -19.98 -19.45 -3.27
C GLU A 80 -19.16 -18.89 -2.09
N PRO A 81 -18.58 -19.73 -1.21
CA PRO A 81 -17.76 -19.28 -0.10
C PRO A 81 -16.59 -18.39 -0.57
N PHE A 82 -16.35 -17.29 0.14
CA PHE A 82 -15.21 -16.41 -0.14
C PHE A 82 -13.89 -17.14 0.09
N ARG A 83 -13.01 -17.07 -0.91
CA ARG A 83 -11.66 -17.65 -0.84
C ARG A 83 -10.67 -16.71 -1.49
N THR A 84 -9.56 -16.51 -0.80
CA THR A 84 -8.41 -15.76 -1.29
C THR A 84 -7.16 -16.64 -1.21
N ILE A 85 -6.28 -16.51 -2.20
CA ILE A 85 -4.97 -17.19 -2.21
C ILE A 85 -3.95 -16.18 -2.71
N LEU A 86 -2.93 -15.89 -1.90
CA LEU A 86 -1.73 -15.19 -2.35
C LEU A 86 -0.96 -16.13 -3.28
N VAL A 87 -0.85 -15.77 -4.57
CA VAL A 87 -0.19 -16.62 -5.57
C VAL A 87 1.21 -16.13 -5.93
N GLU A 88 1.47 -14.83 -5.79
CA GLU A 88 2.76 -14.22 -6.11
C GLU A 88 2.90 -12.89 -5.36
N LYS A 89 4.08 -12.62 -4.80
CA LYS A 89 4.45 -11.28 -4.32
C LYS A 89 5.80 -10.94 -4.92
N ARG A 90 5.90 -9.84 -5.65
CA ARG A 90 7.18 -9.34 -6.17
C ARG A 90 7.66 -8.22 -5.29
N VAL A 91 8.70 -8.51 -4.54
CA VAL A 91 9.42 -7.51 -3.78
C VAL A 91 10.44 -6.89 -4.73
N PRO A 92 10.42 -5.58 -4.97
CA PRO A 92 11.48 -4.92 -5.72
C PRO A 92 12.82 -5.17 -5.01
N ASP A 93 13.92 -5.21 -5.77
CA ASP A 93 15.26 -5.52 -5.23
C ASP A 93 15.65 -4.60 -4.06
N ILE A 94 15.01 -3.42 -3.95
CA ILE A 94 15.24 -2.45 -2.89
C ILE A 94 13.89 -1.87 -2.45
N ARG A 95 13.58 -2.03 -1.15
CA ARG A 95 12.36 -1.47 -0.54
C ARG A 95 12.61 -0.04 -0.10
N LEU A 96 11.88 0.89 -0.67
CA LEU A 96 11.73 2.20 -0.05
C LEU A 96 10.50 2.14 0.82
N LYS A 97 10.64 2.53 2.08
CA LYS A 97 9.57 2.53 3.08
C LYS A 97 8.42 3.49 2.73
N SER A 98 8.44 4.11 1.54
CA SER A 98 7.48 5.08 1.03
C SER A 98 6.66 4.60 -0.18
N ASP A 99 6.97 3.44 -0.78
CA ASP A 99 6.28 2.97 -2.00
C ASP A 99 5.40 1.76 -1.65
N GLY A 100 4.09 2.01 -1.56
CA GLY A 100 3.08 1.10 -1.07
C GLY A 100 3.04 -0.29 -1.71
N ASP A 101 2.65 -1.27 -0.88
CA ASP A 101 2.25 -2.57 -1.41
C ASP A 101 1.00 -2.38 -2.30
N VAL A 102 0.99 -3.02 -3.46
CA VAL A 102 -0.15 -2.97 -4.41
C VAL A 102 -0.87 -4.31 -4.43
N GLY A 103 -2.14 -4.30 -4.04
CA GLY A 103 -3.00 -5.48 -4.09
C GLY A 103 -3.54 -5.72 -5.49
N ILE A 104 -3.08 -6.77 -6.17
CA ILE A 104 -3.65 -7.23 -7.44
C ILE A 104 -4.69 -8.31 -7.15
N ILE A 105 -5.96 -7.92 -7.15
CA ILE A 105 -7.09 -8.76 -6.76
C ILE A 105 -7.77 -9.29 -8.01
N ILE A 106 -7.59 -10.58 -8.31
CA ILE A 106 -8.00 -11.15 -9.60
C ILE A 106 -8.94 -12.33 -9.43
N ASN A 107 -9.99 -12.39 -10.26
CA ASN A 107 -10.85 -13.57 -10.34
C ASN A 107 -10.03 -14.84 -10.62
N ALA A 108 -10.18 -15.86 -9.78
CA ALA A 108 -9.34 -17.07 -9.81
C ALA A 108 -9.38 -17.83 -11.15
N VAL A 109 -10.51 -17.79 -11.87
CA VAL A 109 -10.64 -18.43 -13.18
C VAL A 109 -9.88 -17.65 -14.25
N LEU A 110 -9.91 -16.31 -14.19
CA LEU A 110 -9.19 -15.43 -15.11
C LEU A 110 -7.68 -15.49 -14.91
N TYR A 111 -7.20 -15.58 -13.67
CA TYR A 111 -5.76 -15.63 -13.37
C TYR A 111 -5.05 -16.69 -14.22
N SER A 112 -5.60 -17.91 -14.28
CA SER A 112 -5.04 -19.03 -15.06
C SER A 112 -4.94 -18.76 -16.57
N GLN A 113 -5.72 -17.82 -17.11
CA GLN A 113 -5.79 -17.51 -18.53
C GLN A 113 -4.85 -16.36 -18.93
N ILE A 114 -4.43 -15.54 -17.97
CA ILE A 114 -3.66 -14.31 -18.27
C ILE A 114 -2.32 -14.21 -17.52
N GLN A 115 -1.86 -15.29 -16.87
CA GLN A 115 -0.64 -15.30 -16.04
C GLN A 115 0.57 -14.66 -16.70
N ALA A 116 0.82 -14.90 -17.99
CA ALA A 116 1.97 -14.34 -18.69
C ALA A 116 1.86 -12.82 -18.87
N ALA A 117 0.70 -12.32 -19.28
CA ALA A 117 0.45 -10.89 -19.45
C ALA A 117 0.46 -10.16 -18.10
N LEU A 118 -0.17 -10.77 -17.09
CA LEU A 118 -0.12 -10.26 -15.72
C LEU A 118 1.33 -10.25 -15.20
N GLY A 119 2.10 -11.29 -15.49
CA GLY A 119 3.52 -11.36 -15.14
C GLY A 119 4.36 -10.23 -15.75
N GLN A 120 4.04 -9.73 -16.95
CA GLN A 120 4.67 -8.53 -17.48
C GLN A 120 4.26 -7.29 -16.67
N TYR A 121 2.97 -7.12 -16.42
CA TYR A 121 2.44 -6.00 -15.64
C TYR A 121 3.06 -5.90 -14.24
N LEU A 122 3.21 -7.03 -13.53
CA LEU A 122 3.86 -7.06 -12.22
C LEU A 122 5.36 -6.68 -12.29
N SER A 123 6.03 -7.00 -13.40
CA SER A 123 7.43 -6.58 -13.62
C SER A 123 7.49 -5.08 -13.85
N ASP A 124 6.56 -4.54 -14.63
CA ASP A 124 6.49 -3.11 -14.89
C ASP A 124 6.21 -2.33 -13.59
N LEU A 125 5.24 -2.77 -12.77
CA LEU A 125 4.97 -2.19 -11.46
C LEU A 125 6.20 -2.21 -10.53
N ALA A 126 6.94 -3.32 -10.51
CA ALA A 126 8.16 -3.43 -9.69
C ALA A 126 9.27 -2.49 -10.18
N VAL A 127 9.36 -2.22 -11.50
CA VAL A 127 10.27 -1.21 -12.05
C VAL A 127 9.84 0.20 -11.65
N ASP A 128 8.54 0.44 -11.53
CA ASP A 128 7.99 1.73 -11.09
C ASP A 128 8.10 1.96 -9.57
N GLY A 129 8.58 0.97 -8.80
CA GLY A 129 8.86 1.05 -7.37
C GLY A 129 7.86 0.31 -6.48
N TYR A 130 6.77 -0.20 -7.04
CA TYR A 130 5.73 -0.88 -6.27
C TYR A 130 6.12 -2.29 -5.84
N THR A 131 5.51 -2.76 -4.74
CA THR A 131 5.56 -4.17 -4.32
C THR A 131 4.23 -4.85 -4.66
N PRO A 132 4.03 -5.37 -5.88
CA PRO A 132 2.74 -5.96 -6.23
C PRO A 132 2.58 -7.37 -5.64
N ALA A 133 1.42 -7.60 -5.01
CA ALA A 133 1.00 -8.89 -4.47
C ALA A 133 -0.29 -9.35 -5.14
N VAL A 134 -0.26 -10.53 -5.76
CA VAL A 134 -1.40 -11.10 -6.49
C VAL A 134 -2.19 -12.04 -5.61
N TYR A 135 -3.48 -11.73 -5.46
CA TYR A 135 -4.44 -12.54 -4.75
C TYR A 135 -5.52 -13.01 -5.71
N THR A 136 -5.64 -14.33 -5.86
CA THR A 136 -6.79 -14.89 -6.57
C THR A 136 -8.00 -14.93 -5.65
N VAL A 137 -9.14 -14.46 -6.14
CA VAL A 137 -10.41 -14.42 -5.41
C VAL A 137 -11.46 -15.27 -6.11
N SER A 138 -12.25 -15.99 -5.33
CA SER A 138 -13.45 -16.70 -5.81
C SER A 138 -14.57 -16.63 -4.77
N GLY A 139 -15.80 -16.49 -5.25
CA GLY A 139 -16.98 -16.41 -4.37
C GLY A 139 -17.01 -15.15 -3.51
N GLY A 140 -17.83 -15.20 -2.47
CA GLY A 140 -17.96 -14.16 -1.45
C GLY A 140 -18.88 -13.01 -1.78
N THR A 141 -18.95 -12.08 -0.83
CA THR A 141 -19.78 -10.89 -0.82
C THR A 141 -18.91 -9.63 -0.78
N ALA A 142 -19.51 -8.46 -1.06
CA ALA A 142 -18.79 -7.20 -1.00
C ALA A 142 -18.19 -6.91 0.39
N PRO A 143 -18.89 -7.17 1.52
CA PRO A 143 -18.30 -7.05 2.87
C PRO A 143 -17.06 -7.93 3.08
N GLU A 144 -17.07 -9.18 2.59
CA GLU A 144 -15.92 -10.08 2.73
C GLU A 144 -14.72 -9.60 1.93
N LEU A 145 -14.96 -9.09 0.70
CA LEU A 145 -13.90 -8.49 -0.11
C LEU A 145 -13.35 -7.20 0.53
N ARG A 146 -14.21 -6.29 1.01
CA ARG A 146 -13.78 -5.06 1.69
C ARG A 146 -13.01 -5.37 2.97
N SER A 147 -13.46 -6.35 3.75
CA SER A 147 -12.71 -6.80 4.94
C SER A 147 -11.33 -7.33 4.57
N PHE A 148 -11.22 -8.08 3.48
CA PHE A 148 -9.93 -8.56 3.01
C PHE A 148 -9.01 -7.42 2.54
N LEU A 149 -9.54 -6.42 1.85
CA LEU A 149 -8.77 -5.22 1.47
C LEU A 149 -8.29 -4.45 2.70
N ARG A 150 -9.12 -4.34 3.75
CA ARG A 150 -8.72 -3.74 5.03
C ARG A 150 -7.57 -4.49 5.68
N ASP A 151 -7.64 -5.82 5.73
CA ASP A 151 -6.54 -6.64 6.29
C ASP A 151 -5.23 -6.41 5.50
N LEU A 152 -5.30 -6.29 4.16
CA LEU A 152 -4.14 -5.95 3.34
C LEU A 152 -3.62 -4.53 3.61
N HIS A 153 -4.49 -3.56 3.83
CA HIS A 153 -4.11 -2.19 4.17
C HIS A 153 -3.43 -2.12 5.53
N GLU A 154 -3.93 -2.84 6.53
CA GLU A 154 -3.27 -3.00 7.85
C GLU A 154 -1.87 -3.62 7.72
N ASP A 155 -1.66 -4.47 6.72
CA ASP A 155 -0.35 -5.06 6.36
C ASP A 155 0.53 -4.14 5.47
N GLY A 156 0.07 -2.93 5.13
CA GLY A 156 0.83 -1.90 4.40
C GLY A 156 0.49 -1.71 2.92
N MET A 157 -0.67 -2.19 2.46
CA MET A 157 -1.17 -1.94 1.09
C MET A 157 -1.72 -0.52 0.95
N ASP A 158 -1.24 0.23 -0.05
CA ASP A 158 -1.70 1.61 -0.32
C ASP A 158 -2.80 1.68 -1.38
N GLY A 159 -2.96 0.61 -2.17
CA GLY A 159 -3.99 0.55 -3.20
C GLY A 159 -4.16 -0.79 -3.88
N ALA A 160 -5.26 -0.89 -4.62
CA ALA A 160 -5.68 -2.15 -5.22
C ALA A 160 -6.15 -2.01 -6.68
N VAL A 161 -5.87 -3.06 -7.47
CA VAL A 161 -6.40 -3.25 -8.82
C VAL A 161 -7.29 -4.49 -8.83
N LEU A 162 -8.57 -4.30 -9.10
CA LEU A 162 -9.57 -5.37 -9.17
C LEU A 162 -9.75 -5.83 -10.62
N ILE A 163 -9.52 -7.12 -10.87
CA ILE A 163 -9.49 -7.71 -12.21
C ILE A 163 -10.57 -8.79 -12.35
N GLY A 164 -11.52 -8.52 -13.25
CA GLY A 164 -12.62 -9.42 -13.60
C GLY A 164 -13.87 -9.26 -12.75
N ASP A 165 -14.73 -10.27 -12.82
CA ASP A 165 -15.96 -10.35 -12.03
C ASP A 165 -15.63 -10.69 -10.57
N LEU A 166 -15.76 -9.68 -9.71
CA LEU A 166 -15.57 -9.74 -8.27
C LEU A 166 -16.84 -9.25 -7.56
N PRO A 167 -17.03 -9.56 -6.26
CA PRO A 167 -18.14 -9.01 -5.50
C PRO A 167 -18.29 -7.49 -5.71
N THR A 168 -19.52 -7.02 -5.91
CA THR A 168 -19.83 -5.62 -6.24
C THR A 168 -20.78 -5.05 -5.20
N ALA A 169 -20.39 -3.96 -4.56
CA ALA A 169 -21.27 -3.19 -3.68
C ALA A 169 -22.20 -2.31 -4.51
N TRP A 170 -23.43 -2.16 -4.04
CA TRP A 170 -24.43 -1.26 -4.60
C TRP A 170 -24.85 -0.25 -3.55
N PHE A 171 -25.11 0.98 -3.99
CA PHE A 171 -25.62 2.04 -3.15
C PHE A 171 -26.93 2.56 -3.73
N GLU A 172 -27.85 2.98 -2.87
CA GLU A 172 -29.07 3.67 -3.25
C GLU A 172 -29.26 4.98 -2.50
N THR A 173 -29.89 5.94 -3.18
CA THR A 173 -30.25 7.23 -2.59
C THR A 173 -31.33 7.91 -3.42
N VAL A 174 -31.87 9.02 -2.90
CA VAL A 174 -32.85 9.85 -3.59
C VAL A 174 -32.17 11.13 -4.02
N CYS A 175 -32.19 11.39 -5.33
CA CYS A 175 -31.46 12.50 -5.94
C CYS A 175 -32.33 13.41 -6.79
N TRP A 176 -31.80 14.59 -7.08
CA TRP A 176 -32.34 15.53 -8.09
C TRP A 176 -33.69 16.19 -7.73
N ASP A 177 -34.10 17.15 -8.56
CA ASP A 177 -35.41 17.80 -8.51
C ASP A 177 -36.05 17.73 -9.92
N PRO A 178 -37.18 17.01 -10.09
CA PRO A 178 -37.91 16.27 -9.06
C PRO A 178 -37.09 15.10 -8.47
N PRO A 179 -37.39 14.65 -7.22
CA PRO A 179 -36.69 13.53 -6.62
C PRO A 179 -36.83 12.23 -7.43
N GLU A 180 -35.71 11.56 -7.64
CA GLU A 180 -35.57 10.30 -8.36
C GLU A 180 -34.81 9.28 -7.50
N ASP A 181 -35.34 8.06 -7.40
CA ASP A 181 -34.66 6.95 -6.73
C ASP A 181 -33.53 6.43 -7.62
N GLU A 182 -32.30 6.46 -7.12
CA GLU A 182 -31.13 6.00 -7.84
C GLU A 182 -30.46 4.83 -7.13
N GLN A 183 -30.08 3.83 -7.92
CA GLN A 183 -29.34 2.64 -7.47
C GLN A 183 -28.18 2.38 -8.42
N PHE A 184 -26.99 2.17 -7.86
CA PHE A 184 -25.79 2.08 -8.68
C PHE A 184 -24.67 1.29 -8.00
N PRO A 185 -23.80 0.64 -8.80
CA PRO A 185 -22.61 0.03 -8.26
C PRO A 185 -21.65 1.14 -7.78
N CYS A 186 -21.04 0.95 -6.60
CA CYS A 186 -20.31 1.99 -5.88
C CYS A 186 -18.91 1.48 -5.49
N ASP A 187 -17.88 1.98 -6.18
CA ASP A 187 -16.48 1.61 -5.92
C ASP A 187 -15.86 2.37 -4.74
N LEU A 188 -16.45 3.50 -4.32
CA LEU A 188 -16.06 4.20 -3.07
C LEU A 188 -16.08 3.25 -1.86
N TYR A 189 -16.98 2.27 -1.87
CA TYR A 189 -17.06 1.20 -0.86
C TYR A 189 -15.76 0.39 -0.69
N TYR A 190 -14.93 0.29 -1.74
CA TYR A 190 -13.64 -0.39 -1.70
C TYR A 190 -12.46 0.55 -1.50
N MET A 191 -12.67 1.86 -1.54
CA MET A 191 -11.66 2.87 -1.25
C MET A 191 -11.66 3.25 0.23
N ASP A 192 -12.85 3.42 0.81
CA ASP A 192 -13.06 3.56 2.25
C ASP A 192 -13.16 2.15 2.86
N LEU A 193 -12.27 1.81 3.79
CA LEU A 193 -12.09 0.51 4.41
C LEU A 193 -12.55 0.45 5.87
N ASP A 194 -12.62 1.59 6.57
CA ASP A 194 -12.97 1.68 7.99
C ASP A 194 -14.30 2.40 8.29
N GLY A 195 -14.90 3.04 7.30
CA GLY A 195 -16.21 3.66 7.36
C GLY A 195 -17.37 2.71 7.56
N THR A 196 -18.46 3.25 8.11
CA THR A 196 -19.68 2.50 8.40
C THR A 196 -20.65 2.59 7.22
N TRP A 197 -20.86 1.45 6.55
CA TRP A 197 -21.86 1.27 5.50
C TRP A 197 -23.03 0.44 6.00
N THR A 198 -24.25 0.97 5.90
CA THR A 198 -25.48 0.30 6.38
C THR A 198 -26.51 0.17 5.27
N ASP A 199 -27.09 -1.02 5.20
CA ASP A 199 -28.30 -1.36 4.45
C ASP A 199 -29.44 -1.39 5.49
N ASN A 200 -30.19 -0.30 5.59
CA ASN A 200 -31.16 -0.11 6.68
C ASN A 200 -32.47 -0.85 6.43
N ASP A 201 -32.84 -1.10 5.17
CA ASP A 201 -34.06 -1.79 4.80
C ASP A 201 -33.86 -3.27 4.44
N SER A 202 -32.60 -3.73 4.43
CA SER A 202 -32.16 -5.10 4.20
C SER A 202 -32.49 -5.63 2.80
N ASP A 203 -32.47 -4.77 1.79
CA ASP A 203 -32.71 -5.13 0.40
C ASP A 203 -31.43 -5.51 -0.39
N GLY A 204 -30.27 -5.34 0.23
CA GLY A 204 -28.95 -5.63 -0.31
C GLY A 204 -28.25 -4.44 -0.97
N LEU A 205 -28.84 -3.24 -0.92
CA LEU A 205 -28.23 -1.97 -1.28
C LEU A 205 -27.85 -1.18 -0.03
N TYR A 206 -26.70 -0.51 -0.07
CA TYR A 206 -26.33 0.43 0.99
C TYR A 206 -27.06 1.76 0.81
N ASP A 207 -27.63 2.31 1.87
CA ASP A 207 -28.35 3.59 1.84
C ASP A 207 -27.73 4.64 2.79
N LEU A 208 -26.74 4.23 3.59
CA LEU A 208 -26.05 5.08 4.55
C LEU A 208 -24.55 4.80 4.60
N HIS A 209 -23.77 5.88 4.56
CA HIS A 209 -22.32 5.91 4.71
C HIS A 209 -21.95 7.01 5.74
N ARG A 210 -21.27 6.66 6.84
CA ARG A 210 -20.97 7.59 7.96
C ARG A 210 -19.72 7.17 8.76
N ASP A 211 -19.43 7.93 9.81
CA ASP A 211 -18.31 7.77 10.73
C ASP A 211 -16.98 8.12 10.05
N GLU A 212 -16.08 7.18 9.81
CA GLU A 212 -14.82 7.42 9.09
C GLU A 212 -15.06 7.31 7.58
N ILE A 213 -15.45 8.40 6.92
CA ILE A 213 -15.93 8.37 5.53
C ILE A 213 -14.86 8.69 4.49
N ASN A 214 -13.64 8.99 4.92
CA ASN A 214 -12.55 9.28 4.00
C ASN A 214 -12.08 7.96 3.36
N PRO A 215 -11.55 7.99 2.14
CA PRO A 215 -10.94 6.81 1.53
C PRO A 215 -9.51 6.60 2.05
N GLU A 216 -9.14 5.34 2.31
CA GLU A 216 -7.80 4.95 2.74
C GLU A 216 -6.90 4.57 1.56
N ILE A 217 -7.48 3.98 0.52
CA ILE A 217 -6.72 3.38 -0.59
C ILE A 217 -7.13 3.92 -1.96
N TRP A 218 -6.16 4.09 -2.86
CA TRP A 218 -6.46 4.30 -4.27
C TRP A 218 -6.90 3.00 -4.93
N PHE A 219 -7.67 3.11 -6.00
CA PHE A 219 -8.41 1.99 -6.58
C PHE A 219 -8.43 2.04 -8.11
N GLY A 220 -8.41 0.88 -8.76
CA GLY A 220 -8.71 0.75 -10.19
C GLY A 220 -9.38 -0.57 -10.55
N ARG A 221 -10.27 -0.52 -11.55
CA ARG A 221 -11.08 -1.66 -12.00
C ARG A 221 -10.80 -2.05 -13.45
N LEU A 222 -10.63 -3.35 -13.68
CA LEU A 222 -10.50 -3.97 -15.00
C LEU A 222 -11.58 -5.05 -15.17
N THR A 223 -12.80 -4.63 -15.53
CA THR A 223 -13.95 -5.52 -15.75
C THR A 223 -14.24 -5.63 -17.25
N ALA A 224 -13.77 -6.70 -17.89
CA ALA A 224 -13.91 -6.90 -19.34
C ALA A 224 -14.98 -7.95 -19.72
N SER A 225 -15.50 -8.71 -18.76
CA SER A 225 -16.57 -9.70 -18.98
C SER A 225 -17.81 -9.18 -19.74
N PRO A 226 -18.28 -7.92 -19.56
CA PRO A 226 -19.47 -7.43 -20.27
C PRO A 226 -19.17 -6.96 -21.71
N LEU A 227 -17.89 -6.89 -22.11
CA LEU A 227 -17.45 -6.33 -23.39
C LEU A 227 -17.45 -7.40 -24.49
N THR A 228 -18.57 -7.52 -25.19
CA THR A 228 -18.87 -8.63 -26.10
C THR A 228 -18.89 -8.23 -27.58
N MET A 229 -18.90 -6.93 -27.91
CA MET A 229 -19.08 -6.45 -29.29
C MET A 229 -18.00 -6.85 -30.30
N THR A 230 -16.77 -7.08 -29.87
CA THR A 230 -15.68 -7.49 -30.78
C THR A 230 -15.57 -9.00 -30.95
N GLY A 231 -16.34 -9.78 -30.18
CA GLY A 231 -16.24 -11.24 -30.13
C GLY A 231 -14.97 -11.77 -29.46
N LYS A 232 -14.10 -10.91 -28.92
CA LYS A 232 -12.96 -11.30 -28.09
C LYS A 232 -13.46 -11.77 -26.72
N THR A 233 -12.72 -12.72 -26.14
CA THR A 233 -12.93 -13.15 -24.75
C THR A 233 -12.39 -12.11 -23.77
N GLU A 234 -12.88 -12.15 -22.53
CA GLU A 234 -12.36 -11.30 -21.44
C GLU A 234 -10.83 -11.44 -21.27
N ALA A 235 -10.33 -12.68 -21.33
CA ALA A 235 -8.89 -12.94 -21.23
C ALA A 235 -8.09 -12.28 -22.38
N GLU A 236 -8.59 -12.32 -23.62
CA GLU A 236 -7.94 -11.67 -24.76
C GLU A 236 -7.94 -10.14 -24.64
N LEU A 237 -9.03 -9.55 -24.11
CA LEU A 237 -9.11 -8.11 -23.84
C LEU A 237 -8.11 -7.69 -22.76
N LEU A 238 -8.03 -8.44 -21.65
CA LEU A 238 -7.09 -8.18 -20.56
C LEU A 238 -5.62 -8.39 -20.98
N GLN A 239 -5.31 -9.45 -21.72
CA GLN A 239 -3.96 -9.67 -22.25
C GLN A 239 -3.52 -8.50 -23.15
N HIS A 240 -4.43 -8.03 -24.00
CA HIS A 240 -4.16 -6.88 -24.86
C HIS A 240 -4.03 -5.57 -24.05
N TYR A 241 -4.84 -5.39 -23.02
CA TYR A 241 -4.75 -4.26 -22.10
C TYR A 241 -3.37 -4.18 -21.44
N PHE A 242 -2.89 -5.28 -20.85
CA PHE A 242 -1.56 -5.32 -20.22
C PHE A 242 -0.42 -5.13 -21.23
N PHE A 243 -0.59 -5.60 -22.47
CA PHE A 243 0.37 -5.31 -23.54
C PHE A 243 0.46 -3.80 -23.83
N LYS A 244 -0.67 -3.09 -23.96
CA LYS A 244 -0.66 -1.63 -24.15
C LYS A 244 -0.06 -0.91 -22.95
N ASN A 245 -0.38 -1.36 -21.74
CA ASN A 245 0.15 -0.81 -20.50
C ASN A 245 1.68 -0.86 -20.49
N HIS A 246 2.26 -2.02 -20.81
CA HIS A 246 3.70 -2.19 -20.99
C HIS A 246 4.28 -1.28 -22.07
N LEU A 247 3.62 -1.18 -23.24
CA LEU A 247 4.07 -0.28 -24.30
C LEU A 247 4.08 1.17 -23.84
N TYR A 248 3.09 1.61 -23.07
CA TYR A 248 3.04 2.97 -22.55
C TYR A 248 4.16 3.24 -21.54
N ARG A 249 4.33 2.37 -20.52
CA ARG A 249 5.40 2.50 -19.52
C ARG A 249 6.80 2.51 -20.15
N THR A 250 7.01 1.72 -21.20
CA THR A 250 8.28 1.68 -21.94
C THR A 250 8.42 2.81 -22.98
N GLY A 251 7.40 3.65 -23.19
CA GLY A 251 7.38 4.71 -24.20
C GLY A 251 7.31 4.22 -25.64
N SER A 252 6.84 2.99 -25.86
CA SER A 252 6.64 2.36 -27.16
C SER A 252 5.20 2.52 -27.69
N LEU A 253 4.24 2.94 -26.85
CA LEU A 253 2.88 3.26 -27.29
C LEU A 253 2.87 4.62 -28.00
N PRO A 254 2.36 4.74 -29.23
CA PRO A 254 2.25 6.03 -29.92
C PRO A 254 1.25 6.94 -29.22
N VAL A 255 1.69 8.10 -28.79
CA VAL A 255 0.85 9.14 -28.19
C VAL A 255 1.51 10.51 -28.39
N ASN A 256 0.69 11.55 -28.49
CA ASN A 256 1.16 12.94 -28.45
C ASN A 256 0.93 13.48 -27.04
N ASP A 257 1.90 14.26 -26.56
CA ASP A 257 1.83 15.07 -25.33
C ASP A 257 0.78 16.21 -25.44
N GLN A 258 -0.46 15.88 -25.82
CA GLN A 258 -1.53 16.80 -26.13
C GLN A 258 -2.85 16.31 -25.52
N ALA A 259 -3.61 17.23 -24.93
CA ALA A 259 -4.97 16.95 -24.46
C ALA A 259 -6.06 17.44 -25.42
N LEU A 260 -7.21 16.78 -25.41
CA LEU A 260 -8.47 17.26 -25.96
C LEU A 260 -9.41 17.60 -24.79
N VAL A 261 -9.91 18.83 -24.75
CA VAL A 261 -10.98 19.26 -23.85
C VAL A 261 -12.21 19.54 -24.70
N TYR A 262 -13.17 18.62 -24.68
CA TYR A 262 -14.37 18.65 -25.52
C TYR A 262 -15.61 18.87 -24.67
N VAL A 263 -16.21 20.06 -24.76
CA VAL A 263 -17.28 20.49 -23.86
C VAL A 263 -18.55 20.75 -24.66
N ASP A 264 -19.56 19.89 -24.51
CA ASP A 264 -20.89 20.07 -25.10
C ASP A 264 -21.58 21.32 -24.52
N ASP A 265 -22.57 21.80 -25.26
CA ASP A 265 -23.14 23.15 -25.14
C ASP A 265 -23.57 23.56 -23.75
N ASP A 266 -24.15 22.62 -23.00
CA ASP A 266 -24.73 22.86 -21.67
C ASP A 266 -23.69 23.40 -20.67
N TRP A 267 -22.40 23.19 -20.94
CA TRP A 267 -21.30 23.58 -20.06
C TRP A 267 -20.28 24.53 -20.71
N SER A 268 -20.58 25.04 -21.92
CA SER A 268 -19.69 25.91 -22.69
C SER A 268 -19.19 27.14 -21.91
N GLU A 269 -20.00 27.70 -20.99
CA GLU A 269 -19.65 28.86 -20.16
C GLU A 269 -18.46 28.60 -19.20
N GLY A 270 -18.27 27.35 -18.73
CA GLY A 270 -17.18 26.95 -17.83
C GLY A 270 -15.93 26.41 -18.54
N SER A 271 -16.03 26.15 -19.85
CA SER A 271 -15.05 25.38 -20.62
C SER A 271 -13.62 25.95 -20.63
N TRP A 272 -13.47 27.29 -20.56
CA TRP A 272 -12.16 27.93 -20.51
C TRP A 272 -11.42 27.66 -19.20
N TRP A 273 -12.13 27.71 -18.07
CA TRP A 273 -11.53 27.47 -16.77
C TRP A 273 -11.07 26.01 -16.66
N GLU A 274 -11.91 25.09 -17.12
CA GLU A 274 -11.54 23.68 -17.17
C GLU A 274 -10.31 23.44 -18.06
N SER A 275 -10.29 24.08 -19.23
CA SER A 275 -9.14 23.97 -20.12
C SER A 275 -7.85 24.44 -19.42
N GLU A 276 -7.88 25.52 -18.63
CA GLU A 276 -6.70 25.95 -17.86
C GLU A 276 -6.27 24.95 -16.79
N ILE A 277 -7.21 24.27 -16.11
CA ILE A 277 -6.91 23.19 -15.15
C ILE A 277 -6.19 22.03 -15.85
N VAL A 278 -6.74 21.55 -16.97
CA VAL A 278 -6.08 20.53 -17.81
C VAL A 278 -4.71 21.03 -18.29
N GLY A 279 -4.59 22.33 -18.56
CA GLY A 279 -3.36 23.02 -18.94
C GLY A 279 -2.22 22.93 -17.93
N ALA A 280 -2.51 22.66 -16.65
CA ALA A 280 -1.50 22.41 -15.63
C ALA A 280 -0.70 21.13 -15.91
N VAL A 281 -1.34 20.11 -16.49
CA VAL A 281 -0.70 18.86 -16.91
C VAL A 281 -0.29 18.93 -18.39
N TYR A 282 -1.18 19.43 -19.26
CA TYR A 282 -1.05 19.44 -20.72
C TYR A 282 -1.04 20.86 -21.30
N PRO A 283 0.14 21.52 -21.40
CA PRO A 283 0.22 22.87 -21.97
C PRO A 283 -0.23 22.95 -23.44
N ASP A 284 0.05 21.91 -24.24
CA ASP A 284 -0.55 21.74 -25.56
C ASP A 284 -1.88 21.02 -25.41
N ARG A 285 -2.97 21.72 -25.70
CA ARG A 285 -4.32 21.20 -25.60
C ARG A 285 -5.25 21.89 -26.58
N LEU A 286 -6.26 21.15 -27.02
CA LEU A 286 -7.30 21.64 -27.89
C LEU A 286 -8.61 21.77 -27.12
N LEU A 287 -9.10 23.00 -26.95
CA LEU A 287 -10.45 23.26 -26.44
C LEU A 287 -11.46 23.30 -27.58
N VAL A 288 -12.53 22.52 -27.46
CA VAL A 288 -13.67 22.50 -28.38
C VAL A 288 -14.94 22.68 -27.55
N ALA A 289 -15.52 23.88 -27.61
CA ALA A 289 -16.71 24.26 -26.85
C ALA A 289 -17.66 25.18 -27.64
N ASP A 290 -17.48 25.23 -28.97
CA ASP A 290 -18.36 25.97 -29.87
C ASP A 290 -19.60 25.12 -30.14
N ASP A 291 -20.75 25.68 -29.81
CA ASP A 291 -22.06 25.02 -29.80
C ASP A 291 -22.55 24.56 -31.19
N THR A 292 -21.94 25.06 -32.27
CA THR A 292 -22.22 24.60 -33.64
C THR A 292 -21.29 23.47 -34.09
N VAL A 293 -20.25 23.18 -33.31
CA VAL A 293 -19.18 22.21 -33.61
C VAL A 293 -19.30 20.96 -32.75
N THR A 294 -19.76 21.09 -31.51
CA THR A 294 -19.87 20.05 -30.48
C THR A 294 -20.94 19.00 -30.81
N VAL A 295 -20.70 18.17 -31.82
CA VAL A 295 -21.63 17.11 -32.26
C VAL A 295 -20.93 15.76 -32.38
N ALA A 296 -21.70 14.67 -32.43
CA ALA A 296 -21.15 13.31 -32.44
C ALA A 296 -20.16 13.07 -33.58
N ALA A 297 -20.43 13.62 -34.78
CA ALA A 297 -19.56 13.46 -35.94
C ALA A 297 -18.20 14.19 -35.79
N ASP A 298 -18.17 15.34 -35.12
CA ASP A 298 -16.92 16.07 -34.86
C ASP A 298 -16.10 15.36 -33.78
N TYR A 299 -16.74 14.94 -32.69
CA TYR A 299 -16.09 14.15 -31.65
C TYR A 299 -15.51 12.84 -32.23
N ALA A 300 -16.29 12.10 -33.03
CA ALA A 300 -15.83 10.89 -33.72
C ALA A 300 -14.61 11.14 -34.60
N ALA A 301 -14.57 12.26 -35.33
CA ALA A 301 -13.41 12.62 -36.14
C ALA A 301 -12.16 12.89 -35.29
N ARG A 302 -12.32 13.54 -34.13
CA ARG A 302 -11.22 13.83 -33.20
C ARG A 302 -10.71 12.62 -32.45
N LEU A 303 -11.57 11.64 -32.16
CA LEU A 303 -11.19 10.37 -31.55
C LEU A 303 -10.20 9.56 -32.39
N THR A 304 -9.94 9.92 -33.65
CA THR A 304 -8.89 9.31 -34.48
C THR A 304 -7.47 9.82 -34.20
N GLN A 305 -7.33 10.84 -33.35
CA GLN A 305 -6.05 11.48 -33.04
C GLN A 305 -5.43 10.91 -31.76
N TYR A 306 -4.11 10.98 -31.67
CA TYR A 306 -3.28 10.40 -30.59
C TYR A 306 -3.19 11.30 -29.35
N TYR A 307 -4.32 11.75 -28.81
CA TYR A 307 -4.31 12.52 -27.56
C TYR A 307 -3.86 11.67 -26.38
N GLU A 308 -3.10 12.25 -25.47
CA GLU A 308 -2.77 11.56 -24.22
C GLU A 308 -3.95 11.61 -23.24
N LEU A 309 -4.55 12.78 -23.05
CA LEU A 309 -5.76 12.96 -22.26
C LEU A 309 -6.91 13.42 -23.15
N ILE A 310 -8.07 12.81 -22.99
CA ILE A 310 -9.34 13.28 -23.54
C ILE A 310 -10.28 13.54 -22.37
N GLU A 311 -10.64 14.80 -22.19
CA GLU A 311 -11.70 15.20 -21.29
C GLU A 311 -12.94 15.54 -22.12
N ILE A 312 -14.05 14.86 -21.83
CA ILE A 312 -15.32 15.10 -22.51
C ILE A 312 -16.42 15.41 -21.50
N TRP A 313 -17.13 16.51 -21.74
CA TRP A 313 -18.33 16.89 -21.01
C TRP A 313 -19.53 16.74 -21.93
N VAL A 314 -20.34 15.74 -21.65
CA VAL A 314 -21.45 15.34 -22.53
C VAL A 314 -22.52 14.58 -21.74
N HIS A 315 -23.77 14.73 -22.14
CA HIS A 315 -24.84 13.86 -21.66
C HIS A 315 -24.61 12.41 -22.11
N SER A 316 -24.99 11.42 -21.30
CA SER A 316 -24.69 10.01 -21.63
C SER A 316 -25.69 9.00 -21.07
N ASP A 317 -25.69 7.81 -21.63
CA ASP A 317 -26.18 6.60 -20.97
C ASP A 317 -25.01 5.58 -20.92
N PRO A 318 -25.18 4.36 -20.37
CA PRO A 318 -24.07 3.40 -20.31
C PRO A 318 -23.38 3.08 -21.65
N MET A 319 -24.03 3.29 -22.79
CA MET A 319 -23.54 2.86 -24.10
C MET A 319 -23.45 4.00 -25.13
N THR A 320 -23.79 5.23 -24.77
CA THR A 320 -23.99 6.32 -25.74
C THR A 320 -23.66 7.68 -25.15
N HIS A 321 -22.88 8.48 -25.87
CA HIS A 321 -22.80 9.93 -25.66
C HIS A 321 -23.90 10.63 -26.47
N HIS A 322 -24.62 11.56 -25.84
CA HIS A 322 -25.73 12.33 -26.42
C HIS A 322 -25.36 13.81 -26.46
N PHE A 323 -25.30 14.39 -27.66
CA PHE A 323 -24.92 15.78 -27.86
C PHE A 323 -26.16 16.65 -28.05
N LYS A 324 -26.14 17.84 -27.44
CA LYS A 324 -27.12 18.89 -27.73
C LYS A 324 -26.54 19.91 -28.70
N ILE A 325 -27.42 20.69 -29.30
CA ILE A 325 -27.09 21.93 -30.02
C ILE A 325 -27.96 23.07 -29.44
N PRO A 326 -27.65 24.36 -29.68
CA PRO A 326 -28.46 25.44 -29.15
C PRO A 326 -29.90 25.40 -29.66
N PRO A 327 -30.89 25.73 -28.82
CA PRO A 327 -30.78 26.20 -27.44
C PRO A 327 -30.89 25.07 -26.39
N GLY A 328 -30.22 23.93 -26.57
CA GLY A 328 -30.32 22.75 -25.70
C GLY A 328 -31.22 21.65 -26.27
N VAL A 329 -31.17 21.44 -27.59
CA VAL A 329 -31.96 20.41 -28.28
C VAL A 329 -31.07 19.20 -28.55
N TRP A 330 -31.54 18.01 -28.17
CA TRP A 330 -30.90 16.74 -28.52
C TRP A 330 -30.70 16.63 -30.03
N HIS A 331 -29.47 16.38 -30.47
CA HIS A 331 -29.12 16.44 -31.88
C HIS A 331 -28.58 15.11 -32.42
N THR A 332 -27.46 14.66 -31.90
CA THR A 332 -26.73 13.49 -32.43
C THR A 332 -26.16 12.66 -31.30
N THR A 333 -25.85 11.39 -31.58
CA THR A 333 -25.29 10.47 -30.60
C THR A 333 -24.05 9.76 -31.15
N LEU A 334 -23.12 9.43 -30.26
CA LEU A 334 -22.02 8.52 -30.53
C LEU A 334 -22.21 7.28 -29.65
N GLY A 335 -22.53 6.14 -30.25
CA GLY A 335 -22.71 4.88 -29.52
C GLY A 335 -21.44 4.03 -29.51
N VAL A 336 -21.36 3.07 -28.57
CA VAL A 336 -20.22 2.14 -28.46
C VAL A 336 -19.90 1.38 -29.75
N GLY A 337 -20.88 1.10 -30.63
CA GLY A 337 -20.62 0.43 -31.90
C GLY A 337 -19.79 1.26 -32.89
N GLU A 338 -20.02 2.58 -32.90
CA GLU A 338 -19.21 3.50 -33.68
C GLU A 338 -17.84 3.68 -33.01
N MET A 339 -17.79 3.81 -31.69
CA MET A 339 -16.53 3.91 -30.93
C MET A 339 -15.62 2.69 -31.14
N VAL A 340 -16.18 1.47 -31.13
CA VAL A 340 -15.47 0.22 -31.48
C VAL A 340 -14.95 0.21 -32.91
N SER A 341 -15.65 0.87 -33.83
CA SER A 341 -15.20 0.99 -35.22
C SER A 341 -14.11 2.05 -35.38
N ILE A 342 -14.13 3.11 -34.57
CA ILE A 342 -13.11 4.16 -34.55
C ILE A 342 -11.79 3.63 -33.99
N ASP A 343 -11.84 2.79 -32.94
CA ASP A 343 -10.68 2.31 -32.19
C ASP A 343 -9.76 3.48 -31.76
N PRO A 344 -10.24 4.37 -30.87
CA PRO A 344 -9.54 5.59 -30.52
C PRO A 344 -8.13 5.29 -29.96
N PRO A 345 -7.08 5.95 -30.47
CA PRO A 345 -5.73 5.76 -29.95
C PRO A 345 -5.44 6.62 -28.70
N GLY A 346 -6.43 7.38 -28.21
CA GLY A 346 -6.29 8.20 -27.00
C GLY A 346 -6.03 7.35 -25.75
N VAL A 347 -5.24 7.85 -24.79
CA VAL A 347 -4.73 7.03 -23.66
C VAL A 347 -5.57 7.13 -22.39
N PHE A 348 -5.81 8.34 -21.90
CA PHE A 348 -6.54 8.62 -20.67
C PHE A 348 -7.83 9.38 -20.94
N TYR A 349 -8.84 9.12 -20.13
CA TYR A 349 -10.16 9.71 -20.29
C TYR A 349 -10.68 10.26 -18.96
N ASN A 350 -11.12 11.53 -18.97
CA ASN A 350 -11.96 12.09 -17.93
C ASN A 350 -13.36 12.28 -18.49
N LEU A 351 -14.31 11.48 -18.00
CA LEU A 351 -15.62 11.32 -18.59
C LEU A 351 -16.65 12.05 -17.71
N PHE A 352 -16.83 13.33 -17.99
CA PHE A 352 -17.96 14.10 -17.47
C PHE A 352 -19.24 13.70 -18.21
N ALA A 353 -19.68 12.47 -17.93
CA ALA A 353 -20.70 11.72 -18.65
C ALA A 353 -21.42 10.77 -17.70
N CYS A 354 -22.75 10.89 -17.61
CA CYS A 354 -23.54 10.04 -16.71
C CYS A 354 -23.60 8.58 -17.17
N SER A 355 -23.51 7.66 -16.20
CA SER A 355 -23.66 6.20 -16.33
C SER A 355 -22.69 5.49 -17.27
N ASN A 356 -21.76 6.22 -17.90
CA ASN A 356 -20.81 5.71 -18.88
C ASN A 356 -19.83 4.68 -18.28
N ALA A 357 -19.50 4.80 -16.99
CA ALA A 357 -18.60 3.92 -16.26
C ALA A 357 -19.33 2.82 -15.49
N ARG A 358 -20.63 2.61 -15.76
CA ARG A 358 -21.45 1.58 -15.09
C ARG A 358 -21.03 0.17 -15.52
N TYR A 359 -19.96 -0.33 -14.93
CA TYR A 359 -19.24 -1.56 -15.29
C TYR A 359 -20.05 -2.86 -15.16
N VAL A 360 -21.28 -2.80 -14.65
CA VAL A 360 -22.24 -3.91 -14.60
C VAL A 360 -23.11 -4.01 -15.86
N GLU A 361 -23.02 -3.03 -16.76
CA GLU A 361 -23.78 -2.96 -18.00
C GLU A 361 -23.07 -3.70 -19.13
N ASP A 362 -23.87 -4.38 -19.96
CA ASP A 362 -23.36 -5.01 -21.16
C ASP A 362 -22.76 -3.93 -22.08
N ASN A 363 -21.49 -4.08 -22.45
CA ASN A 363 -20.77 -3.14 -23.31
C ASN A 363 -20.74 -1.68 -22.79
N TYR A 364 -20.62 -1.48 -21.48
CA TYR A 364 -20.44 -0.16 -20.89
C TYR A 364 -19.28 0.62 -21.56
N MET A 365 -19.51 1.92 -21.77
CA MET A 365 -18.69 2.74 -22.65
C MET A 365 -17.28 3.01 -22.11
N ALA A 366 -17.10 3.25 -20.80
CA ALA A 366 -15.77 3.42 -20.20
C ALA A 366 -14.87 2.18 -20.39
N GLY A 367 -15.46 0.98 -20.36
CA GLY A 367 -14.76 -0.27 -20.62
C GLY A 367 -14.21 -0.31 -22.04
N TRP A 368 -15.04 0.06 -23.03
CA TRP A 368 -14.55 0.13 -24.40
C TRP A 368 -13.43 1.17 -24.56
N TYR A 369 -13.54 2.36 -23.94
CA TYR A 369 -12.45 3.35 -23.95
C TYR A 369 -11.10 2.77 -23.51
N ILE A 370 -11.06 1.94 -22.46
CA ILE A 370 -9.79 1.39 -21.94
C ILE A 370 -9.36 0.06 -22.58
N PHE A 371 -10.28 -0.72 -23.15
CA PHE A 371 -9.97 -2.03 -23.74
C PHE A 371 -9.78 -2.01 -25.27
N HIS A 372 -9.87 -0.85 -25.91
CA HIS A 372 -9.60 -0.71 -27.34
C HIS A 372 -8.19 -1.19 -27.73
N PRO A 373 -8.01 -1.80 -28.92
CA PRO A 373 -6.69 -2.21 -29.39
C PRO A 373 -5.67 -1.09 -29.57
N SER A 374 -6.07 0.10 -30.03
CA SER A 374 -5.11 1.14 -30.40
C SER A 374 -4.67 2.06 -29.25
N GLY A 375 -5.53 2.27 -28.25
CA GLY A 375 -5.29 3.18 -27.13
C GLY A 375 -6.10 2.79 -25.89
N GLY A 376 -6.10 3.65 -24.88
CA GLY A 376 -6.87 3.48 -23.64
C GLY A 376 -6.13 2.72 -22.56
N LEU A 377 -5.99 3.35 -21.39
CA LEU A 377 -5.36 2.77 -20.19
C LEU A 377 -6.06 3.18 -18.89
N ALA A 378 -6.68 4.35 -18.83
CA ALA A 378 -7.55 4.70 -17.71
C ALA A 378 -8.68 5.62 -18.14
N ALA A 379 -9.82 5.48 -17.45
CA ALA A 379 -10.99 6.30 -17.58
C ALA A 379 -11.60 6.54 -16.19
N VAL A 380 -11.80 7.81 -15.84
CA VAL A 380 -12.59 8.20 -14.66
C VAL A 380 -13.96 8.63 -15.15
N GLY A 381 -15.02 8.05 -14.57
CA GLY A 381 -16.39 8.36 -14.98
C GLY A 381 -17.42 7.89 -13.95
N SER A 382 -18.70 8.13 -14.24
CA SER A 382 -19.80 7.83 -13.31
C SER A 382 -20.57 6.57 -13.68
N THR A 383 -20.96 5.79 -12.67
CA THR A 383 -21.86 4.63 -12.79
C THR A 383 -23.34 5.01 -12.77
N LYS A 384 -23.67 6.31 -12.66
CA LYS A 384 -25.01 6.90 -12.54
C LYS A 384 -25.07 8.31 -13.15
N THR A 385 -26.20 8.99 -13.02
CA THR A 385 -26.35 10.45 -13.22
C THR A 385 -25.31 11.24 -12.42
N GLY A 386 -24.86 12.40 -12.89
CA GLY A 386 -23.76 13.15 -12.25
C GLY A 386 -22.38 12.71 -12.75
N SER A 387 -21.34 13.44 -12.34
CA SER A 387 -19.92 13.15 -12.61
C SER A 387 -18.99 13.99 -11.72
N MET A 388 -17.69 13.99 -12.02
CA MET A 388 -16.66 14.76 -11.32
C MET A 388 -16.93 16.27 -11.43
N LEU A 389 -16.86 16.97 -10.29
CA LEU A 389 -16.67 18.42 -10.25
C LEU A 389 -15.37 18.70 -9.52
N PHE A 390 -14.94 19.97 -9.40
CA PHE A 390 -13.71 20.32 -8.68
C PHE A 390 -12.47 19.62 -9.27
N PHE A 391 -12.35 19.68 -10.60
CA PHE A 391 -11.31 19.03 -11.39
C PHE A 391 -9.89 19.42 -11.00
N ASP A 392 -9.71 20.58 -10.37
CA ASP A 392 -8.43 21.04 -9.85
C ASP A 392 -7.87 20.13 -8.74
N TYR A 393 -8.74 19.52 -7.93
CA TYR A 393 -8.34 18.53 -6.92
C TYR A 393 -7.97 17.17 -7.51
N PHE A 394 -8.22 16.96 -8.81
CA PHE A 394 -7.79 15.78 -9.55
C PHE A 394 -6.57 16.08 -10.44
N MET A 395 -6.61 17.14 -11.24
CA MET A 395 -5.55 17.47 -12.20
C MET A 395 -4.31 18.10 -11.57
N ASN A 396 -4.43 18.89 -10.49
CA ASN A 396 -3.25 19.50 -9.87
C ASN A 396 -2.34 18.48 -9.15
N PRO A 397 -2.87 17.46 -8.44
CA PRO A 397 -2.05 16.35 -7.96
C PRO A 397 -1.28 15.67 -9.09
N ILE A 398 -1.93 15.40 -10.23
CA ILE A 398 -1.30 14.81 -11.41
C ILE A 398 -0.17 15.70 -11.93
N ALA A 399 -0.41 17.00 -12.06
CA ALA A 399 0.59 17.99 -12.46
C ALA A 399 1.80 18.04 -11.51
N SER A 400 1.60 17.63 -10.24
CA SER A 400 2.63 17.58 -9.20
C SER A 400 3.34 16.21 -9.12
N GLY A 401 3.05 15.29 -10.04
CA GLY A 401 3.71 13.98 -10.13
C GLY A 401 3.02 12.84 -9.38
N ARG A 402 1.74 13.01 -8.98
CA ARG A 402 0.90 11.90 -8.50
C ARG A 402 0.32 11.10 -9.65
N THR A 403 0.16 9.80 -9.44
CA THR A 403 -0.52 8.90 -10.35
C THR A 403 -2.00 9.26 -10.49
N TYR A 404 -2.64 8.80 -11.57
CA TYR A 404 -4.07 9.01 -11.77
C TYR A 404 -4.93 8.44 -10.63
N GLY A 405 -4.52 7.34 -10.01
CA GLY A 405 -5.20 6.73 -8.86
C GLY A 405 -5.04 7.52 -7.56
N GLU A 406 -3.82 7.96 -7.25
CA GLU A 406 -3.56 8.84 -6.09
C GLU A 406 -4.31 10.16 -6.21
N ALA A 407 -4.37 10.73 -7.42
CA ALA A 407 -5.14 11.93 -7.69
C ALA A 407 -6.66 11.71 -7.53
N PHE A 408 -7.17 10.54 -7.93
CA PHE A 408 -8.57 10.19 -7.71
C PHE A 408 -8.85 10.02 -6.21
N LEU A 409 -7.93 9.41 -5.46
CA LEU A 409 -8.00 9.31 -3.99
C LEU A 409 -8.03 10.70 -3.34
N ASP A 410 -7.15 11.62 -3.74
CA ASP A 410 -7.13 13.01 -3.25
C ASP A 410 -8.44 13.75 -3.52
N TRP A 411 -8.99 13.56 -4.73
CA TRP A 411 -10.26 14.15 -5.10
C TRP A 411 -11.39 13.62 -4.21
N VAL A 412 -11.50 12.30 -4.02
CA VAL A 412 -12.51 11.71 -3.12
C VAL A 412 -12.31 12.20 -1.69
N ALA A 413 -11.09 12.21 -1.18
CA ALA A 413 -10.77 12.70 0.16
C ALA A 413 -11.16 14.18 0.35
N PHE A 414 -10.99 15.01 -0.68
CA PHE A 414 -11.50 16.38 -0.68
C PHE A 414 -13.02 16.41 -0.58
N ILE A 415 -13.73 15.60 -1.37
CA ILE A 415 -15.19 15.49 -1.32
C ILE A 415 -15.67 15.07 0.08
N THR A 416 -15.01 14.13 0.75
CA THR A 416 -15.45 13.59 2.05
C THR A 416 -14.92 14.35 3.28
N SER A 417 -13.98 15.28 3.09
CA SER A 417 -13.19 15.92 4.16
C SER A 417 -13.99 16.65 5.27
N ASP A 418 -15.21 17.10 5.02
CA ASP A 418 -16.07 17.81 5.97
C ASP A 418 -17.45 17.16 6.15
N GLY A 419 -17.54 15.86 5.88
CA GLY A 419 -18.80 15.15 5.74
C GLY A 419 -19.21 15.01 4.28
N VAL A 420 -20.37 14.38 4.04
CA VAL A 420 -20.96 14.28 2.70
C VAL A 420 -22.45 14.67 2.79
N GLU A 421 -22.80 15.75 2.10
CA GLU A 421 -24.18 16.22 1.94
C GLU A 421 -24.93 15.42 0.86
N ASP A 422 -26.27 15.46 0.86
CA ASP A 422 -27.07 14.65 -0.07
C ASP A 422 -26.77 14.97 -1.54
N TRP A 423 -26.48 16.24 -1.87
CA TRP A 423 -26.10 16.60 -3.24
C TRP A 423 -24.71 16.05 -3.61
N GLU A 424 -23.77 15.93 -2.67
CA GLU A 424 -22.46 15.33 -2.91
C GLU A 424 -22.61 13.84 -3.19
N LYS A 425 -23.49 13.13 -2.46
CA LYS A 425 -23.85 11.73 -2.78
C LYS A 425 -24.41 11.62 -4.19
N CYS A 426 -25.31 12.53 -4.56
CA CYS A 426 -25.94 12.53 -5.88
C CYS A 426 -24.95 12.76 -7.02
N TRP A 427 -23.95 13.62 -6.84
CA TRP A 427 -22.96 13.86 -7.88
C TRP A 427 -21.84 12.81 -7.90
N PHE A 428 -21.36 12.36 -6.74
CA PHE A 428 -20.02 11.79 -6.62
C PHE A 428 -19.96 10.31 -6.23
N TYR A 429 -20.97 9.74 -5.56
CA TYR A 429 -20.90 8.33 -5.11
C TYR A 429 -20.89 7.32 -6.27
N GLY A 430 -21.26 7.78 -7.47
CA GLY A 430 -21.16 7.02 -8.70
C GLY A 430 -19.77 6.95 -9.32
N MET A 431 -18.82 7.76 -8.87
CA MET A 431 -17.53 7.88 -9.54
C MET A 431 -16.72 6.58 -9.38
N SER A 432 -16.15 6.12 -10.49
CA SER A 432 -15.33 4.92 -10.55
C SER A 432 -14.10 5.17 -11.44
N PHE A 433 -13.01 4.48 -11.10
CA PHE A 433 -11.77 4.47 -11.84
C PHE A 433 -11.64 3.16 -12.61
N CYS A 434 -11.81 3.21 -13.93
CA CYS A 434 -11.62 2.07 -14.82
C CYS A 434 -10.20 2.12 -15.39
N GLY A 435 -9.38 1.09 -15.18
CA GLY A 435 -8.01 1.04 -15.70
C GLY A 435 -6.94 0.84 -14.64
N ASP A 436 -5.71 1.22 -14.97
CA ASP A 436 -4.54 1.10 -14.12
C ASP A 436 -4.31 2.41 -13.35
N PRO A 437 -4.51 2.42 -12.03
CA PRO A 437 -4.41 3.62 -11.19
C PRO A 437 -2.96 4.11 -11.02
N THR A 438 -1.97 3.27 -11.30
CA THR A 438 -0.54 3.58 -11.03
C THR A 438 0.17 4.30 -12.18
N LEU A 439 -0.57 4.67 -13.24
CA LEU A 439 -0.02 5.36 -14.40
C LEU A 439 0.14 6.86 -14.15
N LEU A 440 1.17 7.43 -14.79
CA LEU A 440 1.47 8.86 -14.85
C LEU A 440 1.36 9.33 -16.31
N PRO A 441 1.04 10.62 -16.57
CA PRO A 441 1.20 11.23 -17.90
C PRO A 441 2.63 11.12 -18.46
N HIS A 442 2.79 11.05 -19.78
CA HIS A 442 4.08 11.12 -20.47
C HIS A 442 4.78 12.47 -20.26
N LEU A 443 3.99 13.52 -20.05
CA LEU A 443 4.51 14.83 -19.70
C LEU A 443 5.22 14.87 -18.34
N SER A 444 5.08 13.84 -17.50
CA SER A 444 5.70 13.78 -16.19
C SER A 444 7.17 13.36 -16.27
N SER A 445 8.05 14.17 -15.69
CA SER A 445 9.30 13.65 -15.11
C SER A 445 8.97 13.01 -13.77
N CYS A 446 9.56 11.87 -13.46
CA CYS A 446 9.28 11.13 -12.24
C CYS A 446 10.59 10.59 -11.67
N PRO A 447 11.50 11.46 -11.20
CA PRO A 447 12.61 11.00 -10.41
C PRO A 447 12.04 10.38 -9.13
N ARG A 448 12.49 9.16 -8.85
CA ARG A 448 12.21 8.40 -7.65
C ARG A 448 13.54 8.04 -7.02
N ILE A 449 13.61 8.16 -5.70
CA ILE A 449 14.62 7.38 -5.01
C ILE A 449 14.29 5.92 -5.34
N ILE A 450 15.28 5.06 -5.60
CA ILE A 450 15.07 3.61 -5.77
C ILE A 450 15.97 2.80 -4.84
N ALA A 451 16.91 3.46 -4.17
CA ALA A 451 17.76 2.83 -3.17
C ALA A 451 18.35 3.84 -2.21
N HIS A 452 18.63 3.38 -1.00
CA HIS A 452 19.66 3.95 -0.16
C HIS A 452 20.58 2.82 0.34
N GLY A 453 21.74 3.21 0.85
CA GLY A 453 22.64 2.31 1.53
C GLY A 453 23.59 3.08 2.43
N GLU A 454 24.13 2.41 3.41
CA GLU A 454 24.95 2.99 4.46
C GLU A 454 26.21 2.15 4.66
N THR A 455 27.31 2.81 4.99
CA THR A 455 28.57 2.14 5.30
C THR A 455 29.45 3.02 6.17
N ASP A 456 30.15 2.39 7.09
CA ASP A 456 31.19 2.94 7.95
C ASP A 456 32.60 2.50 7.47
N THR A 457 32.74 1.77 6.36
CA THR A 457 34.03 1.21 5.95
C THR A 457 35.11 2.26 5.66
N GLU A 458 34.73 3.40 5.07
CA GLU A 458 35.69 4.47 4.73
C GLU A 458 35.86 5.49 5.87
N TYR A 459 34.85 5.66 6.73
CA TYR A 459 34.76 6.77 7.70
C TYR A 459 34.47 6.34 9.16
N GLY A 460 34.46 5.04 9.42
CA GLY A 460 34.36 4.33 10.70
C GLY A 460 35.31 3.12 10.70
N ASP A 461 34.93 2.01 11.32
CA ASP A 461 35.80 0.82 11.43
C ASP A 461 35.43 -0.37 10.51
N GLY A 462 34.25 -0.32 9.89
CA GLY A 462 33.79 -1.26 8.86
C GLY A 462 33.19 -2.54 9.41
N ASP A 463 32.75 -2.58 10.66
CA ASP A 463 32.17 -3.76 11.30
C ASP A 463 30.66 -3.92 11.08
N GLY A 464 30.02 -2.87 10.52
CA GLY A 464 28.59 -2.79 10.21
C GLY A 464 27.73 -2.30 11.38
N PHE A 465 28.35 -1.84 12.47
CA PHE A 465 27.72 -1.04 13.51
C PHE A 465 28.05 0.43 13.28
N TYR A 466 27.18 1.29 13.80
CA TYR A 466 27.31 2.72 13.64
C TYR A 466 27.52 3.32 15.02
N GLU A 467 28.76 3.36 15.48
CA GLU A 467 29.10 3.55 16.88
C GLU A 467 29.40 5.02 17.27
N PRO A 468 29.32 5.36 18.57
CA PRO A 468 29.71 6.69 19.05
C PRO A 468 31.16 7.04 18.68
N GLY A 469 31.34 8.11 17.91
CA GLY A 469 32.63 8.59 17.42
C GLY A 469 32.90 8.29 15.95
N GLU A 470 32.05 7.50 15.28
CA GLU A 470 32.20 7.16 13.88
C GLU A 470 31.51 8.15 12.93
N THR A 471 31.83 8.05 11.64
CA THR A 471 31.08 8.71 10.59
C THR A 471 30.57 7.68 9.60
N VAL A 472 29.27 7.73 9.34
CA VAL A 472 28.58 6.83 8.42
C VAL A 472 28.39 7.57 7.10
N ALA A 473 28.79 6.93 6.00
CA ALA A 473 28.53 7.37 4.64
C ALA A 473 27.22 6.79 4.13
N PHE A 474 26.33 7.66 3.66
CA PHE A 474 25.06 7.28 3.07
C PHE A 474 25.07 7.53 1.57
N THR A 475 24.63 6.52 0.83
CA THR A 475 24.38 6.61 -0.60
C THR A 475 22.88 6.58 -0.88
N VAL A 476 22.48 7.28 -1.93
CA VAL A 476 21.14 7.27 -2.48
C VAL A 476 21.23 7.07 -3.99
N THR A 477 20.34 6.22 -4.51
CA THR A 477 20.17 6.00 -5.94
C THR A 477 18.83 6.58 -6.37
N VAL A 478 18.84 7.37 -7.43
CA VAL A 478 17.67 8.02 -8.01
C VAL A 478 17.53 7.57 -9.46
N THR A 479 16.33 7.15 -9.85
CA THR A 479 15.98 6.85 -11.24
C THR A 479 14.86 7.76 -11.69
N ASN A 480 14.94 8.28 -12.92
CA ASN A 480 13.82 8.98 -13.51
C ASN A 480 12.92 8.02 -14.29
N ASN A 481 11.83 7.59 -13.65
CA ASN A 481 10.80 6.71 -14.22
C ASN A 481 9.80 7.48 -15.12
N GLY A 482 9.90 8.81 -15.16
CA GLY A 482 9.04 9.64 -16.00
C GLY A 482 9.45 9.59 -17.47
N ALA A 483 8.55 10.00 -18.35
CA ALA A 483 8.82 10.00 -19.78
C ALA A 483 9.57 11.26 -20.26
N LYS A 484 9.79 12.27 -19.40
CA LYS A 484 10.66 13.42 -19.65
C LYS A 484 11.91 13.45 -18.77
N PRO A 485 13.01 14.09 -19.21
CA PRO A 485 14.15 14.38 -18.33
C PRO A 485 13.71 15.20 -17.11
N ALA A 486 14.08 14.76 -15.92
CA ALA A 486 13.91 15.51 -14.68
C ALA A 486 15.01 16.56 -14.56
N ARG A 487 14.66 17.82 -14.30
CA ARG A 487 15.63 18.93 -14.21
C ARG A 487 16.01 19.29 -12.78
N ASP A 488 17.27 19.66 -12.58
CA ASP A 488 17.82 20.14 -11.30
C ASP A 488 17.52 19.22 -10.11
N VAL A 489 17.70 17.91 -10.32
CA VAL A 489 17.41 16.90 -9.31
C VAL A 489 18.39 16.99 -8.15
N SER A 490 17.86 16.99 -6.94
CA SER A 490 18.63 17.06 -5.69
C SER A 490 17.99 16.20 -4.60
N VAL A 491 18.79 15.68 -3.68
CA VAL A 491 18.32 14.95 -2.50
C VAL A 491 18.92 15.57 -1.25
N THR A 492 18.09 15.82 -0.24
CA THR A 492 18.52 16.27 1.09
C THR A 492 18.33 15.15 2.11
N LEU A 493 19.35 14.82 2.89
CA LEU A 493 19.26 13.93 4.04
C LEU A 493 18.99 14.74 5.32
N SER A 494 18.01 14.31 6.11
CA SER A 494 17.70 14.87 7.42
C SER A 494 17.40 13.77 8.46
N THR A 495 17.36 14.14 9.73
CA THR A 495 17.01 13.29 10.87
C THR A 495 16.27 14.13 11.90
N ASP A 496 15.39 13.51 12.68
CA ASP A 496 14.71 14.12 13.82
C ASP A 496 15.61 14.22 15.07
N ASP A 497 16.77 13.55 15.05
CA ASP A 497 17.75 13.62 16.12
C ASP A 497 18.77 14.75 15.93
N GLY A 498 18.59 15.81 16.72
CA GLY A 498 19.49 16.96 16.75
C GLY A 498 20.89 16.70 17.30
N SER A 499 21.18 15.49 17.83
CA SER A 499 22.53 15.14 18.29
C SER A 499 23.44 14.60 17.18
N LEU A 500 22.89 14.01 16.11
CA LEU A 500 23.66 13.60 14.94
C LEU A 500 24.11 14.79 14.10
N VAL A 501 25.31 14.72 13.54
CA VAL A 501 25.88 15.81 12.74
C VAL A 501 25.95 15.40 11.26
N ILE A 502 25.05 15.95 10.44
CA ILE A 502 25.06 15.77 8.99
C ILE A 502 25.94 16.85 8.34
N SER A 503 27.17 16.48 7.99
CA SER A 503 28.18 17.41 7.44
C SER A 503 28.01 17.65 5.95
N GLN A 504 27.55 16.64 5.20
CA GLN A 504 27.11 16.74 3.82
C GLN A 504 25.64 16.33 3.76
N ARG A 505 24.74 17.33 3.69
CA ARG A 505 23.29 17.13 3.78
C ARG A 505 22.55 17.14 2.45
N GLU A 506 23.16 17.67 1.39
CA GLU A 506 22.51 17.86 0.11
C GLU A 506 23.41 17.31 -1.00
N ILE A 507 22.81 16.55 -1.91
CA ILE A 507 23.43 16.04 -3.13
C ILE A 507 22.67 16.62 -4.31
N ILE A 508 23.41 17.20 -5.26
CA ILE A 508 22.86 17.69 -6.51
C ILE A 508 23.22 16.70 -7.61
N PHE A 509 22.22 16.02 -8.15
CA PHE A 509 22.34 15.12 -9.30
C PHE A 509 22.31 15.88 -10.64
N GLY A 510 21.68 17.07 -10.67
CA GLY A 510 21.46 17.83 -11.90
C GLY A 510 20.36 17.19 -12.74
N ASP A 511 20.50 17.22 -14.07
CA ASP A 511 19.47 16.68 -14.95
C ASP A 511 19.56 15.15 -15.08
N ILE A 512 18.44 14.45 -14.89
CA ILE A 512 18.33 12.99 -15.05
C ILE A 512 17.46 12.69 -16.27
N ALA A 513 18.04 12.17 -17.34
CA ALA A 513 17.28 11.78 -18.52
C ALA A 513 16.29 10.62 -18.23
N LYS A 514 15.28 10.45 -19.09
CA LYS A 514 14.30 9.35 -18.99
C LYS A 514 15.01 7.99 -18.83
N GLY A 515 14.57 7.20 -17.85
CA GLY A 515 15.06 5.85 -17.58
C GLY A 515 16.51 5.78 -17.10
N VAL A 516 17.14 6.92 -16.80
CA VAL A 516 18.51 6.95 -16.28
C VAL A 516 18.47 6.83 -14.76
N THR A 517 19.34 5.96 -14.25
CA THR A 517 19.62 5.77 -12.83
C THR A 517 20.97 6.40 -12.48
N MET A 518 21.03 7.11 -11.37
CA MET A 518 22.26 7.68 -10.82
C MET A 518 22.39 7.42 -9.33
N THR A 519 23.63 7.24 -8.85
CA THR A 519 23.95 7.05 -7.44
C THR A 519 25.04 8.03 -7.02
N ASN A 520 24.96 8.59 -5.82
CA ASN A 520 25.96 9.53 -5.29
C ASN A 520 27.21 8.85 -4.73
N THR A 521 27.63 7.69 -5.25
CA THR A 521 28.73 6.88 -4.67
C THR A 521 30.07 7.65 -4.59
N SER A 522 30.28 8.64 -5.46
CA SER A 522 31.48 9.49 -5.45
C SER A 522 31.43 10.64 -4.43
N SER A 523 30.26 10.91 -3.85
CA SER A 523 30.03 11.98 -2.89
C SER A 523 28.85 11.59 -1.98
N PRO A 524 29.05 10.68 -1.02
CA PRO A 524 27.99 10.25 -0.11
C PRO A 524 27.55 11.37 0.83
N PHE A 525 26.37 11.27 1.42
CA PHE A 525 26.08 12.05 2.63
C PHE A 525 26.95 11.53 3.77
N LEU A 526 27.31 12.41 4.71
CA LEU A 526 28.21 12.06 5.82
C LEU A 526 27.55 12.44 7.14
N VAL A 527 27.26 11.43 7.97
CA VAL A 527 26.63 11.58 9.28
C VAL A 527 27.62 11.16 10.35
N THR A 528 28.01 12.10 11.21
CA THR A 528 28.92 11.84 12.33
C THR A 528 28.13 11.61 13.61
N ILE A 529 28.50 10.55 14.33
CA ILE A 529 27.89 10.12 15.58
C ILE A 529 28.74 10.66 16.73
N PRO A 530 28.18 11.48 17.65
CA PRO A 530 28.93 12.00 18.80
C PRO A 530 29.52 10.88 19.68
N THR A 531 30.66 11.14 20.32
CA THR A 531 31.32 10.16 21.21
C THR A 531 30.50 9.76 22.44
N GLU A 532 29.55 10.60 22.83
CA GLU A 532 28.66 10.45 23.97
C GLU A 532 27.27 9.92 23.57
N TYR A 533 27.11 9.48 22.32
CA TYR A 533 25.84 9.00 21.80
C TYR A 533 25.35 7.76 22.54
N THR A 534 24.08 7.76 22.93
CA THR A 534 23.42 6.61 23.54
C THR A 534 22.68 5.83 22.47
N GLY A 535 22.94 4.52 22.39
CA GLY A 535 22.37 3.64 21.37
C GLY A 535 20.84 3.68 21.33
N ARG A 536 20.27 3.83 20.13
CA ARG A 536 18.83 3.80 19.86
C ARG A 536 18.57 3.60 18.36
N THR A 537 17.32 3.39 17.98
CA THR A 537 16.90 3.46 16.58
C THR A 537 16.49 4.90 16.26
N ASP A 538 17.12 5.51 15.26
CA ASP A 538 16.83 6.87 14.81
C ASP A 538 16.18 6.87 13.42
N SER A 539 15.43 7.95 13.15
CA SER A 539 14.75 8.15 11.87
C SER A 539 15.55 9.08 10.98
N PHE A 540 15.62 8.72 9.70
CA PHE A 540 16.24 9.49 8.64
C PHE A 540 15.25 9.71 7.51
N PHE A 541 15.39 10.84 6.83
CA PHE A 541 14.51 11.26 5.75
C PHE A 541 15.35 11.72 4.56
N LEU A 542 15.08 11.18 3.39
CA LEU A 542 15.64 11.60 2.12
C LEU A 542 14.57 12.37 1.35
N ASP A 543 14.76 13.68 1.24
CA ASP A 543 13.88 14.59 0.49
C ASP A 543 14.43 14.79 -0.93
N LEU A 544 13.83 14.12 -1.92
CA LEU A 544 14.10 14.30 -3.34
C LEU A 544 13.29 15.48 -3.89
N ARG A 545 13.95 16.36 -4.66
CA ARG A 545 13.35 17.54 -5.30
C ARG A 545 13.84 17.71 -6.74
N TRP A 546 12.97 18.23 -7.61
CA TRP A 546 13.28 18.60 -8.99
C TRP A 546 12.42 19.79 -9.45
N ASN A 547 12.85 20.49 -10.50
CA ASN A 547 12.27 21.79 -10.90
C ASN A 547 11.07 21.71 -11.86
N ASP A 548 10.69 20.53 -12.34
CA ASP A 548 9.53 20.35 -13.22
C ASP A 548 8.22 20.20 -12.41
N GLY A 549 7.76 21.29 -11.77
CA GLY A 549 6.40 21.37 -11.21
C GLY A 549 6.25 21.17 -9.69
N ALA A 550 7.25 21.55 -8.89
CA ALA A 550 7.24 21.37 -7.41
C ALA A 550 7.24 19.89 -6.94
N GLY A 551 7.62 18.99 -7.85
CA GLY A 551 7.75 17.58 -7.55
C GLY A 551 8.69 17.32 -6.38
N LYS A 552 8.18 16.59 -5.41
CA LYS A 552 8.90 16.14 -4.23
C LYS A 552 8.60 14.66 -4.03
N ASP A 553 9.61 13.95 -3.58
CA ASP A 553 9.46 12.57 -3.13
C ASP A 553 10.24 12.46 -1.82
N GLN A 554 9.76 11.64 -0.89
CA GLN A 554 10.36 11.51 0.43
C GLN A 554 10.40 10.05 0.84
N VAL A 555 11.60 9.57 1.11
CA VAL A 555 11.82 8.25 1.72
C VAL A 555 12.18 8.45 3.18
N ALA A 556 11.40 7.86 4.07
CA ALA A 556 11.77 7.72 5.48
C ALA A 556 12.37 6.33 5.73
N PHE A 557 13.43 6.25 6.53
CA PHE A 557 13.97 4.97 6.97
C PHE A 557 14.50 5.10 8.40
N THR A 558 14.75 3.97 9.04
CA THR A 558 15.21 3.93 10.43
C THR A 558 16.49 3.11 10.51
N LEU A 559 17.47 3.59 11.27
CA LEU A 559 18.71 2.86 11.51
C LEU A 559 19.00 2.77 13.00
N PRO A 560 19.51 1.63 13.47
CA PRO A 560 20.04 1.54 14.81
C PRO A 560 21.42 2.23 14.82
N ILE A 561 21.55 3.27 15.66
CA ILE A 561 22.75 4.10 15.79
C ILE A 561 23.23 4.05 17.25
N GLY A 562 24.54 3.99 17.45
CA GLY A 562 25.22 3.81 18.71
C GLY A 562 25.40 2.33 19.09
N ASN A 563 25.84 2.07 20.34
CA ASN A 563 25.98 0.70 20.82
C ASN A 563 24.61 0.01 20.94
N ILE A 564 24.37 -1.04 20.14
CA ILE A 564 23.13 -1.84 20.12
C ILE A 564 23.44 -3.20 20.73
N PRO A 565 23.17 -3.41 22.03
CA PRO A 565 23.72 -4.55 22.75
C PRO A 565 22.98 -5.86 22.48
N ILE A 566 21.81 -5.87 21.81
CA ILE A 566 20.92 -7.04 21.76
C ILE A 566 20.65 -7.51 20.32
N LEU A 567 20.84 -8.80 20.08
CA LEU A 567 20.35 -9.52 18.90
C LEU A 567 19.17 -10.43 19.27
N LEU A 568 18.05 -10.31 18.56
CA LEU A 568 16.93 -11.24 18.57
C LEU A 568 17.11 -12.24 17.41
N VAL A 569 17.33 -13.52 17.70
CA VAL A 569 17.37 -14.58 16.69
C VAL A 569 16.03 -15.28 16.64
N ASP A 570 15.31 -15.02 15.54
CA ASP A 570 14.06 -15.68 15.21
C ASP A 570 14.32 -17.04 14.60
N ASP A 571 14.09 -18.06 15.40
CA ASP A 571 14.18 -19.43 14.96
C ASP A 571 12.84 -20.12 15.20
N ASP A 572 11.70 -19.46 14.97
CA ASP A 572 10.38 -20.02 15.28
C ASP A 572 9.64 -20.67 14.09
N ASN A 573 10.26 -20.68 12.90
CA ASN A 573 9.71 -21.21 11.65
C ASN A 573 8.48 -20.44 11.14
N GLY A 574 8.52 -19.10 11.23
CA GLY A 574 7.52 -18.20 10.67
C GLY A 574 6.30 -18.00 11.58
N GLY A 575 6.49 -18.22 12.88
CA GLY A 575 5.54 -17.75 13.89
C GLY A 575 5.70 -16.25 14.12
N ASN A 576 4.75 -15.67 14.88
CA ASN A 576 4.74 -14.25 15.20
C ASN A 576 5.12 -14.02 16.67
N ARG A 577 6.18 -14.68 17.15
CA ARG A 577 6.61 -14.64 18.56
C ARG A 577 7.53 -13.45 18.86
N GLU A 578 8.17 -12.88 17.85
CA GLU A 578 8.98 -11.67 17.86
C GLU A 578 8.26 -10.49 18.55
N LYS A 579 6.93 -10.38 18.40
CA LYS A 579 6.13 -9.31 19.03
C LYS A 579 6.29 -9.24 20.55
N PHE A 580 6.47 -10.38 21.22
CA PHE A 580 6.59 -10.41 22.69
C PHE A 580 7.92 -9.85 23.18
N TYR A 581 8.97 -9.94 22.35
CA TYR A 581 10.28 -9.38 22.66
C TYR A 581 10.35 -7.92 22.22
N THR A 582 9.93 -7.63 20.99
CA THR A 582 9.95 -6.29 20.39
C THR A 582 9.06 -5.32 21.17
N GLU A 583 7.80 -5.66 21.48
CA GLU A 583 6.92 -4.79 22.28
C GLU A 583 7.52 -4.42 23.65
N TYR A 584 8.24 -5.34 24.29
CA TYR A 584 8.88 -5.08 25.57
C TYR A 584 10.10 -4.17 25.41
N LEU A 585 10.99 -4.49 24.45
CA LEU A 585 12.20 -3.73 24.17
C LEU A 585 11.86 -2.31 23.70
N ASP A 586 10.83 -2.15 22.87
CA ASP A 586 10.32 -0.86 22.40
C ASP A 586 9.78 -0.02 23.55
N LYS A 587 8.99 -0.62 24.45
CA LYS A 587 8.50 0.07 25.67
C LYS A 587 9.65 0.56 26.55
N GLN A 588 10.76 -0.17 26.60
CA GLN A 588 11.95 0.22 27.35
C GLN A 588 12.92 1.10 26.56
N ARG A 589 12.65 1.34 25.26
CA ARG A 589 13.54 2.03 24.31
C ARG A 589 14.94 1.40 24.27
N ILE A 590 15.01 0.07 24.33
CA ILE A 590 16.25 -0.68 24.21
C ILE A 590 16.39 -1.11 22.75
N PRO A 591 17.40 -0.62 22.01
CA PRO A 591 17.58 -1.00 20.61
C PRO A 591 17.99 -2.48 20.51
N CYS A 592 17.50 -3.16 19.47
CA CYS A 592 17.91 -4.51 19.14
C CYS A 592 17.92 -4.73 17.62
N THR A 593 18.73 -5.69 17.19
CA THR A 593 18.71 -6.20 15.80
C THR A 593 17.92 -7.50 15.75
N HIS A 594 17.29 -7.80 14.60
CA HIS A 594 16.55 -9.03 14.38
C HIS A 594 17.21 -9.88 13.30
N TRP A 595 17.29 -11.19 13.52
CA TRP A 595 17.83 -12.17 12.57
C TRP A 595 16.84 -13.31 12.36
N VAL A 596 16.29 -13.43 11.15
CA VAL A 596 15.32 -14.48 10.81
C VAL A 596 16.03 -15.70 10.25
N CYS A 597 15.84 -16.85 10.89
CA CYS A 597 16.37 -18.14 10.43
C CYS A 597 15.38 -18.82 9.47
N PRO A 598 15.85 -19.45 8.38
CA PRO A 598 17.23 -19.52 7.89
C PRO A 598 17.68 -18.27 7.06
N PRO A 599 19.00 -18.00 6.93
CA PRO A 599 20.14 -18.82 7.36
C PRO A 599 20.45 -18.73 8.87
N VAL A 600 21.19 -19.69 9.41
CA VAL A 600 21.65 -19.70 10.81
C VAL A 600 22.80 -18.69 10.97
N PRO A 601 22.77 -17.78 11.98
CA PRO A 601 23.88 -16.85 12.23
C PRO A 601 25.14 -17.60 12.66
N THR A 602 26.30 -17.17 12.16
CA THR A 602 27.60 -17.74 12.53
C THR A 602 28.08 -17.21 13.90
N THR A 603 29.09 -17.85 14.51
CA THR A 603 29.72 -17.34 15.73
C THR A 603 30.19 -15.89 15.57
N SER A 604 30.77 -15.53 14.42
CA SER A 604 31.18 -14.15 14.14
C SER A 604 30.01 -13.18 14.04
N ASP A 605 28.84 -13.63 13.56
CA ASP A 605 27.64 -12.79 13.51
C ASP A 605 27.11 -12.53 14.92
N LEU A 606 27.13 -13.55 15.78
CA LEU A 606 26.67 -13.43 17.17
C LEU A 606 27.62 -12.58 18.04
N GLN A 607 28.94 -12.73 17.86
CA GLN A 607 29.97 -12.04 18.66
C GLN A 607 29.98 -10.52 18.53
N LYS A 608 29.24 -10.01 17.56
CA LYS A 608 28.99 -8.58 17.37
C LYS A 608 28.08 -7.96 18.42
N TYR A 609 27.37 -8.77 19.21
CA TYR A 609 26.37 -8.31 20.16
C TYR A 609 26.76 -8.70 21.60
N ASP A 610 26.42 -7.85 22.57
CA ASP A 610 26.65 -8.13 23.99
C ASP A 610 25.71 -9.22 24.53
N ILE A 611 24.48 -9.25 24.01
CA ILE A 611 23.37 -10.12 24.42
C ILE A 611 22.69 -10.71 23.19
N VAL A 612 22.44 -12.02 23.19
CA VAL A 612 21.64 -12.71 22.17
C VAL A 612 20.42 -13.35 22.82
N ILE A 613 19.22 -13.02 22.33
CA ILE A 613 17.98 -13.71 22.66
C ILE A 613 17.62 -14.62 21.49
N TRP A 614 17.73 -15.93 21.68
CA TRP A 614 17.39 -16.93 20.68
C TRP A 614 16.13 -17.65 21.08
N TYR A 615 15.10 -17.55 20.24
CA TYR A 615 13.81 -18.16 20.51
C TYR A 615 13.37 -19.10 19.40
N THR A 616 12.89 -20.28 19.78
CA THR A 616 12.46 -21.31 18.82
C THR A 616 10.94 -21.46 18.68
N GLY A 617 10.18 -20.65 19.42
CA GLY A 617 8.72 -20.62 19.39
C GLY A 617 8.00 -21.91 19.78
N ASP A 618 7.14 -22.39 18.89
CA ASP A 618 6.26 -23.53 19.12
C ASP A 618 7.02 -24.86 19.12
N TYR A 619 6.43 -25.89 19.72
CA TYR A 619 7.05 -27.21 19.72
C TYR A 619 7.27 -27.72 18.30
N ARG A 620 8.50 -28.17 18.04
CA ARG A 620 8.90 -28.90 16.84
C ARG A 620 9.87 -30.02 17.20
N ALA A 621 10.03 -30.98 16.30
CA ALA A 621 10.83 -32.17 16.56
C ALA A 621 12.30 -31.86 16.81
N GLU A 622 12.87 -30.89 16.08
CA GLU A 622 14.29 -30.56 16.14
C GLU A 622 14.53 -29.04 16.14
N PRO A 623 14.30 -28.35 17.28
CA PRO A 623 14.45 -26.91 17.31
C PRO A 623 15.88 -26.41 17.19
N LEU A 624 16.86 -27.17 17.68
CA LEU A 624 18.28 -26.89 17.49
C LEU A 624 18.94 -28.01 16.70
N ASP A 625 19.74 -27.67 15.69
CA ASP A 625 20.61 -28.61 14.99
C ASP A 625 22.08 -28.37 15.38
N ALA A 626 22.99 -29.19 14.85
CA ALA A 626 24.41 -29.10 15.17
C ALA A 626 25.03 -27.73 14.81
N SER A 627 24.60 -27.11 13.70
CA SER A 627 25.14 -25.82 13.26
C SER A 627 24.75 -24.68 14.20
N LYS A 628 23.49 -24.69 14.68
CA LYS A 628 23.00 -23.73 15.68
C LYS A 628 23.72 -23.90 17.02
N ILE A 629 23.91 -25.15 17.46
CA ILE A 629 24.63 -25.45 18.70
C ILE A 629 26.08 -24.96 18.62
N ASP A 630 26.78 -25.20 17.51
CA ASP A 630 28.16 -24.76 17.32
C ASP A 630 28.29 -23.23 17.33
N ALA A 631 27.37 -22.52 16.66
CA ALA A 631 27.32 -21.06 16.66
C ALA A 631 27.16 -20.52 18.10
N ILE A 632 26.19 -21.06 18.85
CA ILE A 632 25.90 -20.66 20.23
C ILE A 632 27.09 -20.94 21.15
N LYS A 633 27.74 -22.11 21.04
CA LYS A 633 28.93 -22.43 21.84
C LYS A 633 30.05 -21.43 21.59
N GLY A 634 30.36 -21.15 20.33
CA GLY A 634 31.41 -20.19 19.98
C GLY A 634 31.13 -18.78 20.50
N TYR A 635 29.86 -18.37 20.52
CA TYR A 635 29.45 -17.09 21.11
C TYR A 635 29.65 -17.05 22.63
N LEU A 636 29.21 -18.10 23.34
CA LEU A 636 29.36 -18.21 24.79
C LEU A 636 30.84 -18.34 25.22
N ASP A 637 31.66 -19.08 24.46
CA ASP A 637 33.10 -19.17 24.67
C ASP A 637 33.81 -17.81 24.50
N GLY A 638 33.26 -16.96 23.64
CA GLY A 638 33.68 -15.56 23.46
C GLY A 638 33.30 -14.63 24.62
N GLY A 639 32.54 -15.12 25.61
CA GLY A 639 32.07 -14.34 26.76
C GLY A 639 30.72 -13.64 26.56
N GLY A 640 30.03 -13.94 25.44
CA GLY A 640 28.70 -13.38 25.15
C GLY A 640 27.63 -13.82 26.15
N GLN A 641 26.58 -13.00 26.30
CA GLN A 641 25.44 -13.30 27.17
C GLN A 641 24.25 -13.80 26.34
N MET A 642 23.55 -14.83 26.80
CA MET A 642 22.46 -15.43 26.03
C MET A 642 21.21 -15.71 26.86
N LEU A 643 20.05 -15.45 26.25
CA LEU A 643 18.76 -16.02 26.62
C LEU A 643 18.33 -17.01 25.53
N LEU A 644 18.16 -18.28 25.89
CA LEU A 644 17.66 -19.32 24.98
C LEU A 644 16.28 -19.80 25.46
N THR A 645 15.28 -19.74 24.59
CA THR A 645 13.88 -20.02 24.95
C THR A 645 13.13 -20.78 23.85
N GLY A 646 12.22 -21.65 24.25
CA GLY A 646 11.49 -22.53 23.35
C GLY A 646 10.95 -23.76 24.07
N GLN A 647 10.52 -24.77 23.31
CA GLN A 647 9.88 -25.97 23.83
C GLN A 647 10.70 -27.22 23.54
N ALA A 648 10.74 -28.16 24.48
CA ALA A 648 11.49 -29.42 24.40
C ALA A 648 13.01 -29.30 24.13
N ILE A 649 13.61 -28.11 24.38
CA ILE A 649 15.04 -27.85 24.11
C ILE A 649 15.93 -28.76 24.97
N ALA A 650 15.67 -28.86 26.28
CA ALA A 650 16.49 -29.68 27.17
C ALA A 650 16.31 -31.17 26.92
N ALA A 651 15.08 -31.61 26.58
CA ALA A 651 14.82 -32.98 26.16
C ALA A 651 15.61 -33.34 24.90
N GLN A 652 15.60 -32.48 23.89
CA GLN A 652 16.36 -32.68 22.66
C GLN A 652 17.87 -32.74 22.96
N LEU A 653 18.40 -31.72 23.66
CA LEU A 653 19.83 -31.61 23.97
C LEU A 653 20.34 -32.75 24.84
N SER A 654 19.51 -33.32 25.72
CA SER A 654 19.89 -34.49 26.54
C SER A 654 20.25 -35.73 25.73
N THR A 655 19.86 -35.76 24.45
CA THR A 655 20.20 -36.84 23.51
C THR A 655 21.15 -36.35 22.42
N LEU A 656 20.91 -35.16 21.87
CA LEU A 656 21.67 -34.61 20.75
C LEU A 656 23.06 -34.10 21.16
N ASP A 657 23.15 -33.35 22.27
CA ASP A 657 24.41 -32.84 22.80
C ASP A 657 24.32 -32.65 24.33
N PRO A 658 24.51 -33.74 25.09
CA PRO A 658 24.41 -33.69 26.56
C PRO A 658 25.46 -32.78 27.20
N THR A 659 26.60 -32.60 26.53
CA THR A 659 27.69 -31.74 27.01
C THR A 659 27.36 -30.27 26.84
N PHE A 660 26.68 -29.87 25.77
CA PHE A 660 26.15 -28.52 25.64
C PHE A 660 25.16 -28.20 26.76
N LEU A 661 24.24 -29.12 27.04
CA LEU A 661 23.26 -28.97 28.11
C LEU A 661 23.92 -28.85 29.51
N SER A 662 24.91 -29.69 29.83
CA SER A 662 25.58 -29.68 31.14
C SER A 662 26.64 -28.60 31.29
N ASP A 663 27.44 -28.36 30.27
CA ASP A 663 28.68 -27.58 30.39
C ASP A 663 28.47 -26.12 30.00
N TYR A 664 27.55 -25.83 29.08
CA TYR A 664 27.21 -24.46 28.68
C TYR A 664 25.96 -24.00 29.41
N LEU A 665 24.84 -24.70 29.22
CA LEU A 665 23.57 -24.31 29.82
C LEU A 665 23.50 -24.59 31.32
N LYS A 666 24.43 -25.39 31.87
CA LYS A 666 24.47 -25.72 33.30
C LYS A 666 23.16 -26.37 33.79
N ALA A 667 22.56 -27.19 32.93
CA ALA A 667 21.29 -27.87 33.19
C ALA A 667 21.39 -29.39 33.01
N GLN A 668 20.44 -30.08 33.61
CA GLN A 668 20.17 -31.49 33.38
C GLN A 668 18.68 -31.66 33.13
N TYR A 669 18.33 -32.34 32.04
CA TYR A 669 16.96 -32.71 31.73
C TYR A 669 16.45 -33.83 32.65
N LEU A 670 15.22 -33.69 33.14
CA LEU A 670 14.55 -34.67 33.99
C LEU A 670 13.39 -35.35 33.26
N SER A 671 12.46 -34.57 32.71
CA SER A 671 11.29 -35.06 31.97
C SER A 671 10.54 -33.93 31.26
N THR A 672 9.90 -34.20 30.13
CA THR A 672 8.92 -33.29 29.51
C THR A 672 7.53 -33.58 30.08
N LYS A 673 6.77 -32.53 30.46
CA LYS A 673 5.37 -32.66 30.90
C LYS A 673 4.44 -31.95 29.90
N ASN A 674 3.14 -32.28 29.97
CA ASN A 674 2.05 -31.59 29.26
C ASN A 674 1.14 -30.83 30.26
N ILE A 675 1.68 -30.33 31.39
CA ILE A 675 0.89 -29.74 32.49
C ILE A 675 1.67 -28.57 33.12
N PRO A 676 1.07 -27.38 33.31
CA PRO A 676 1.77 -26.15 33.73
C PRO A 676 1.92 -26.06 35.26
N ILE A 677 2.58 -27.03 35.90
CA ILE A 677 2.84 -26.98 37.35
C ILE A 677 4.24 -27.51 37.70
N LEU A 678 5.11 -26.61 38.18
CA LEU A 678 6.32 -26.96 38.92
C LEU A 678 6.09 -26.78 40.43
N PRO A 679 6.47 -27.73 41.30
CA PRO A 679 6.42 -27.53 42.75
C PRO A 679 7.54 -26.57 43.21
N SER A 680 7.21 -25.69 44.16
CA SER A 680 8.12 -24.70 44.76
C SER A 680 9.35 -25.32 45.43
N LEU A 681 10.53 -24.75 45.21
CA LEU A 681 11.77 -25.07 45.94
C LEU A 681 12.20 -23.87 46.82
N PRO A 682 12.65 -24.08 48.08
CA PRO A 682 12.98 -22.97 48.99
C PRO A 682 14.31 -22.29 48.62
N GLY A 683 14.33 -20.96 48.49
CA GLY A 683 15.59 -20.18 48.49
C GLY A 683 15.73 -18.98 47.53
N ALA A 684 14.72 -18.61 46.73
CA ALA A 684 14.83 -17.48 45.80
C ALA A 684 14.72 -16.12 46.52
N THR A 685 15.57 -15.15 46.14
CA THR A 685 15.56 -13.78 46.67
C THR A 685 15.70 -12.76 45.54
N LEU A 686 14.57 -12.31 44.99
CA LEU A 686 14.38 -10.94 44.47
C LEU A 686 12.87 -10.70 44.28
N PHE A 687 12.24 -9.97 45.22
CA PHE A 687 10.81 -9.57 45.32
C PHE A 687 9.82 -10.58 45.97
N LEU A 688 8.71 -10.06 46.51
CA LEU A 688 8.03 -10.42 47.79
C LEU A 688 7.45 -11.85 47.96
N PRO A 689 7.17 -12.31 49.22
CA PRO A 689 7.16 -13.74 49.61
C PRO A 689 5.89 -14.57 49.34
N GLU A 690 4.87 -14.11 48.61
CA GLU A 690 3.51 -14.66 48.79
C GLU A 690 2.76 -15.14 47.52
N ASP A 691 3.35 -15.20 46.33
CA ASP A 691 2.60 -15.58 45.11
C ASP A 691 3.12 -16.85 44.40
N THR A 692 2.18 -17.68 43.94
CA THR A 692 2.40 -18.93 43.20
C THR A 692 2.40 -18.62 41.70
N ALA A 693 3.50 -18.83 40.98
CA ALA A 693 3.58 -18.52 39.54
C ALA A 693 2.98 -19.64 38.66
N VAL A 694 2.09 -19.26 37.74
CA VAL A 694 1.51 -20.11 36.69
C VAL A 694 2.19 -19.75 35.36
N ILE A 695 2.73 -20.76 34.65
CA ILE A 695 3.53 -20.61 33.41
C ILE A 695 2.64 -20.58 32.14
N ALA A 696 1.32 -20.49 32.32
CA ALA A 696 0.34 -20.30 31.26
C ALA A 696 -0.73 -19.32 31.75
N GLY A 697 -0.74 -18.09 31.23
CA GLY A 697 -1.64 -17.04 31.68
C GLY A 697 -1.62 -15.79 30.80
N TYR A 698 -2.61 -14.92 31.04
CA TYR A 698 -2.84 -13.65 30.32
C TYR A 698 -1.55 -12.82 30.22
N GLY A 699 -1.14 -12.49 28.99
CA GLY A 699 0.04 -11.65 28.69
C GLY A 699 1.25 -12.39 28.09
N GLY A 700 1.22 -13.73 27.99
CA GLY A 700 2.25 -14.52 27.31
C GLY A 700 1.82 -15.09 25.95
N ALA A 701 2.75 -15.72 25.24
CA ALA A 701 2.54 -16.36 23.93
C ALA A 701 1.46 -17.47 23.91
N GLY A 702 1.02 -17.97 25.07
CA GLY A 702 -0.07 -18.95 25.17
C GLY A 702 0.23 -20.29 24.49
N ASN A 703 1.51 -20.61 24.27
CA ASN A 703 1.94 -21.68 23.37
C ASN A 703 2.69 -22.82 24.04
N GLN A 704 2.80 -22.79 25.36
CA GLN A 704 3.49 -23.82 26.13
C GLN A 704 2.70 -25.13 26.10
N SER A 705 3.17 -26.06 25.26
CA SER A 705 2.56 -27.38 25.03
C SER A 705 3.51 -28.54 25.35
N LYS A 706 4.82 -28.25 25.46
CA LYS A 706 5.91 -29.19 25.73
C LYS A 706 6.99 -28.57 26.62
N GLU A 707 6.69 -28.47 27.91
CA GLU A 707 7.61 -27.90 28.90
C GLU A 707 8.61 -28.94 29.42
N ASP A 708 9.89 -28.58 29.43
CA ASP A 708 10.94 -29.42 30.01
C ASP A 708 11.15 -29.11 31.48
N GLN A 709 11.10 -30.17 32.29
CA GLN A 709 11.61 -30.13 33.65
C GLN A 709 13.13 -30.30 33.60
N ILE A 710 13.83 -29.29 34.12
CA ILE A 710 15.29 -29.29 34.25
C ILE A 710 15.71 -29.12 35.71
N THR A 711 16.94 -29.48 36.02
CA THR A 711 17.62 -29.11 37.27
C THR A 711 18.96 -28.47 36.96
N ALA A 712 19.37 -27.52 37.79
CA ALA A 712 20.64 -26.82 37.60
C ALA A 712 21.81 -27.71 38.03
N THR A 713 22.92 -27.62 37.30
CA THR A 713 24.18 -28.34 37.56
C THR A 713 25.36 -27.37 37.47
N GLY A 714 26.54 -27.76 37.96
CA GLY A 714 27.78 -27.03 37.65
C GLY A 714 27.81 -25.53 38.00
N GLY A 715 27.08 -25.09 39.03
CA GLY A 715 26.98 -23.68 39.45
C GLY A 715 25.90 -22.87 38.73
N GLY A 716 25.07 -23.50 37.89
CA GLY A 716 23.88 -22.89 37.31
C GLY A 716 22.86 -22.48 38.37
N ILE A 717 22.16 -21.39 38.13
CA ILE A 717 21.10 -20.88 39.00
C ILE A 717 19.78 -21.03 38.24
N PRO A 718 18.84 -21.85 38.73
CA PRO A 718 17.51 -21.91 38.14
C PRO A 718 16.77 -20.63 38.52
N GLU A 719 16.34 -19.85 37.53
CA GLU A 719 15.51 -18.67 37.76
C GLU A 719 14.06 -19.00 37.37
N LEU A 720 13.21 -19.09 38.39
CA LEU A 720 11.77 -18.94 38.23
C LEU A 720 11.48 -17.45 38.48
N GLN A 721 10.96 -16.76 37.47
CA GLN A 721 10.26 -15.50 37.67
C GLN A 721 8.76 -15.74 37.51
#